data_AF-R9HKR9-F1
#
_entry.id   AF-R9HKR9-F1
#
_cell.length_a   1.000
_cell.length_b   1.000
_cell.length_c   1.000
_cell.angle_alpha   90.00
_cell.angle_beta   90.00
_cell.angle_gamma   90.00
#
_symmetry.space_group_name_H-M   'P 1'
#
loop_
_entity.id
_entity.type
_entity.pdbx_description
1 polymer ?
#
loop_
_entity_poly.entity_id
_entity_poly.type
_entity_poly.pdbx_seq_one_letter_code
_entity_poly.pdbx_strand_id
1 'polypeptide(L)'
;MTREEHADYVRWLKSLPRRKDHFRMPCPECSATRSNPKDPSFSVHITREGGWAKCFHCDFAIAWNEDEMWKREQKQQDRERQKQQKDAPQHRNTSQHHDTAPQYRNTSQHHDAASQHRNTSQHHDTAPQHHNTSQRKPHIPLQPPVHYVCPVINKNKQIMNGKMMEYMVGRRGIPMDVLTRMKIEERLEFLPQTGKEEACICFPYLEDGVMKNMKFRDAAKHFKMVKGAELIPWNIDAIKGKEKCYITEGEIDALSLIAAGLEEVVSVPNGAGGANLQWLDRFVESHFDDKTEIILAMDTDRRGVELRDELVRRLGVDRCKVVAWGEGCKDANEYLLKYDLPRLRQQVEQAAEIPLEGVFCPMDEWDTLMDIYYNGMPEGADTGLENLDRLIKFERGFVLTVTGVPGSGKSEFVDEIAMRLLLRHDWKVGYFSPENTPLAYHYRKLIRRVVGKRFEHKGMPLPEAGQAIRYLAQSVFSIMPKEDFSVESVLRIAAQLVSRKGVKVLVVDPFNRFEHQIPDWETETQYISRIFDEFSNFAVKHKVLLILVAHPTKLRREPGSKRWPVPTLYDINGSAAFFNKTDYGMVVDRNDELGQVLVRVAKVRFDHLGGPGDAFFAFSTYNGRYTPTEERTLDHNPPEPKWEHTNFLTEKLKPEQQGLGFNEGE
;
A
#
# COMPACT_ATOMS: atom_id res chain seq x y z
N MET A 1 -37.63 -4.17 29.47
CA MET A 1 -38.09 -5.53 29.16
C MET A 1 -37.21 -6.52 29.90
N THR A 2 -37.79 -7.28 30.82
CA THR A 2 -37.12 -8.37 31.54
C THR A 2 -36.88 -9.56 30.60
N ARG A 3 -36.09 -10.54 31.04
CA ARG A 3 -35.78 -11.73 30.22
C ARG A 3 -37.01 -12.61 29.97
N GLU A 4 -37.94 -12.67 30.92
CA GLU A 4 -39.20 -13.37 30.81
C GLU A 4 -40.14 -12.65 29.85
N GLU A 5 -40.27 -11.33 29.98
CA GLU A 5 -41.03 -10.50 29.04
C GLU A 5 -40.50 -10.63 27.59
N HIS A 6 -39.17 -10.67 27.40
CA HIS A 6 -38.57 -10.87 26.09
C HIS A 6 -38.90 -12.25 25.49
N ALA A 7 -38.90 -13.31 26.30
CA ALA A 7 -39.19 -14.66 25.84
C ALA A 7 -40.66 -14.82 25.43
N ASP A 8 -41.59 -14.27 26.21
CA ASP A 8 -43.02 -14.29 25.91
C ASP A 8 -43.34 -13.46 24.66
N TYR A 9 -42.65 -12.32 24.47
CA TYR A 9 -42.82 -11.48 23.29
C TYR A 9 -42.32 -12.17 22.01
N VAL A 10 -41.17 -12.85 22.07
CA VAL A 10 -40.66 -13.66 20.95
C VAL A 10 -41.61 -14.83 20.65
N ARG A 11 -42.20 -15.46 21.68
CA ARG A 11 -43.19 -16.54 21.50
C ARG A 11 -44.45 -16.03 20.80
N TRP A 12 -44.93 -14.84 21.18
CA TRP A 12 -46.04 -14.18 20.52
C TRP A 12 -45.73 -13.80 19.06
N LEU A 13 -44.55 -13.24 18.77
CA LEU A 13 -44.15 -12.94 17.39
C LEU A 13 -44.08 -14.20 16.51
N LYS A 14 -43.63 -15.32 17.06
CA LYS A 14 -43.58 -16.59 16.34
C LYS A 14 -44.97 -17.17 16.06
N SER A 15 -45.99 -16.87 16.87
CA SER A 15 -47.36 -17.39 16.73
C SER A 15 -48.27 -16.59 15.80
N LEU A 16 -47.81 -15.43 15.29
CA LEU A 16 -48.56 -14.63 14.34
C LEU A 16 -48.81 -15.39 13.02
N PRO A 17 -50.03 -15.31 12.43
CA PRO A 17 -50.38 -16.04 11.22
C PRO A 17 -49.52 -15.58 10.02
N ARG A 18 -48.66 -16.47 9.53
CA ARG A 18 -47.63 -16.15 8.51
C ARG A 18 -48.16 -16.32 7.08
N ARG A 19 -47.99 -15.30 6.24
CA ARG A 19 -48.09 -15.41 4.77
C ARG A 19 -46.76 -15.15 4.04
N LYS A 20 -45.79 -14.50 4.69
CA LYS A 20 -44.44 -14.14 4.19
C LYS A 20 -43.45 -14.01 5.35
N ASP A 21 -42.14 -14.15 5.07
CA ASP A 21 -41.03 -14.03 6.03
C ASP A 21 -40.78 -12.59 6.51
N HIS A 22 -41.38 -11.61 5.82
CA HIS A 22 -41.40 -10.21 6.20
C HIS A 22 -42.82 -9.66 6.15
N PHE A 23 -43.25 -8.98 7.21
CA PHE A 23 -44.54 -8.29 7.25
C PHE A 23 -44.51 -7.06 8.18
N ARG A 24 -45.49 -6.18 8.02
CA ARG A 24 -45.69 -5.02 8.87
C ARG A 24 -47.03 -5.09 9.59
N MET A 25 -47.06 -4.62 10.82
CA MET A 25 -48.26 -4.58 11.67
C MET A 25 -48.27 -3.34 12.56
N PRO A 26 -49.41 -2.97 13.16
CA PRO A 26 -49.44 -1.92 14.17
C PRO A 26 -48.51 -2.25 15.35
N CYS A 27 -47.74 -1.27 15.82
CA CYS A 27 -46.82 -1.46 16.93
C CYS A 27 -47.58 -1.65 18.24
N PRO A 28 -47.40 -2.75 18.98
CA PRO A 28 -48.13 -2.99 20.23
C PRO A 28 -47.72 -2.03 21.37
N GLU A 29 -46.53 -1.42 21.30
CA GLU A 29 -46.06 -0.47 22.32
C GLU A 29 -46.63 0.94 22.14
N CYS A 30 -46.78 1.41 20.90
CA CYS A 30 -47.18 2.80 20.64
C CYS A 30 -48.48 2.97 19.86
N SER A 31 -49.07 1.91 19.27
CA SER A 31 -50.29 2.06 18.45
C SER A 31 -51.47 2.65 19.22
N ALA A 32 -51.65 2.29 20.48
CA ALA A 32 -52.75 2.75 21.31
C ALA A 32 -52.71 4.26 21.61
N THR A 33 -51.53 4.87 21.57
CA THR A 33 -51.32 6.30 21.86
C THR A 33 -51.15 7.15 20.59
N ARG A 34 -51.30 6.54 19.40
CA ARG A 34 -51.15 7.22 18.11
C ARG A 34 -52.47 7.74 17.56
N SER A 35 -52.38 8.84 16.82
CA SER A 35 -53.51 9.45 16.08
C SER A 35 -54.14 8.50 15.05
N ASN A 36 -53.37 7.57 14.47
CA ASN A 36 -53.89 6.46 13.66
C ASN A 36 -53.40 5.11 14.21
N PRO A 37 -54.19 4.43 15.08
CA PRO A 37 -53.77 3.19 15.74
C PRO A 37 -53.59 1.99 14.81
N LYS A 38 -54.15 2.03 13.59
CA LYS A 38 -54.08 0.92 12.64
C LYS A 38 -52.89 1.02 11.67
N ASP A 39 -52.10 2.08 11.76
CA ASP A 39 -50.95 2.28 10.87
C ASP A 39 -49.85 1.24 11.13
N PRO A 40 -49.44 0.43 10.13
CA PRO A 40 -48.49 -0.65 10.29
C PRO A 40 -47.04 -0.17 10.39
N SER A 41 -46.68 0.36 11.55
CA SER A 41 -45.37 0.94 11.83
C SER A 41 -44.33 -0.03 12.39
N PHE A 42 -44.73 -1.27 12.66
CA PHE A 42 -43.86 -2.30 13.23
C PHE A 42 -43.48 -3.32 12.15
N SER A 43 -42.21 -3.32 11.76
CA SER A 43 -41.66 -4.25 10.77
C SER A 43 -41.14 -5.49 11.47
N VAL A 44 -41.57 -6.67 11.03
CA VAL A 44 -41.17 -7.96 11.58
C VAL A 44 -40.52 -8.79 10.47
N HIS A 45 -39.31 -9.27 10.74
CA HIS A 45 -38.54 -10.17 9.87
C HIS A 45 -38.26 -11.46 10.61
N ILE A 46 -38.70 -12.59 10.06
CA ILE A 46 -38.49 -13.92 10.66
C ILE A 46 -37.78 -14.80 9.63
N THR A 47 -36.64 -15.37 10.00
CA THR A 47 -35.90 -16.36 9.21
C THR A 47 -35.99 -17.74 9.89
N ARG A 48 -35.40 -18.77 9.25
CA ARG A 48 -35.32 -20.12 9.85
C ARG A 48 -34.40 -20.18 11.08
N GLU A 49 -33.47 -19.24 11.23
CA GLU A 49 -32.43 -19.27 12.28
C GLU A 49 -32.64 -18.20 13.38
N GLY A 50 -33.61 -17.30 13.18
CA GLY A 50 -33.83 -16.16 14.06
C GLY A 50 -34.84 -15.16 13.51
N GLY A 51 -34.82 -13.94 14.04
CA GLY A 51 -35.66 -12.85 13.56
C GLY A 51 -35.46 -11.57 14.34
N TRP A 52 -35.97 -10.48 13.79
CA TRP A 52 -35.98 -9.18 14.44
C TRP A 52 -37.25 -8.41 14.10
N ALA A 53 -37.65 -7.50 14.98
CA ALA A 53 -38.73 -6.57 14.73
C ALA A 53 -38.36 -5.16 15.22
N LYS A 54 -38.80 -4.12 14.51
CA LYS A 54 -38.55 -2.72 14.87
C LYS A 54 -39.74 -1.83 14.52
N CYS A 55 -40.08 -0.90 15.41
CA CYS A 55 -41.02 0.18 15.16
C CYS A 55 -40.29 1.41 14.60
N PHE A 56 -40.81 2.00 13.52
CA PHE A 56 -40.26 3.23 12.95
C PHE A 56 -40.73 4.52 13.66
N HIS A 57 -41.49 4.41 14.75
CA HIS A 57 -42.02 5.57 15.48
C HIS A 57 -41.58 5.69 16.94
N CYS A 58 -41.54 4.58 17.70
CA CYS A 58 -41.18 4.61 19.13
C CYS A 58 -39.84 3.95 19.45
N ASP A 59 -39.03 3.67 18.42
CA ASP A 59 -37.72 2.99 18.50
C ASP A 59 -37.71 1.61 19.18
N PHE A 60 -38.87 1.06 19.54
CA PHE A 60 -38.98 -0.30 20.08
C PHE A 60 -38.44 -1.32 19.07
N ALA A 61 -37.47 -2.13 19.51
CA ALA A 61 -36.86 -3.19 18.70
C ALA A 61 -36.57 -4.45 19.53
N ILE A 62 -36.71 -5.61 18.90
CA ILE A 62 -36.45 -6.92 19.52
C ILE A 62 -35.83 -7.87 18.50
N ALA A 63 -34.91 -8.73 18.92
CA ALA A 63 -34.25 -9.72 18.06
C ALA A 63 -34.03 -11.05 18.79
N TRP A 64 -34.03 -12.16 18.04
CA TRP A 64 -33.78 -13.51 18.58
C TRP A 64 -33.06 -14.38 17.55
N ASN A 65 -32.16 -15.24 18.02
CA ASN A 65 -31.55 -16.33 17.23
C ASN A 65 -31.79 -17.66 17.96
N GLU A 66 -32.09 -18.73 17.23
CA GLU A 66 -32.42 -20.04 17.83
C GLU A 66 -31.20 -20.69 18.54
N ASP A 67 -29.99 -20.42 18.06
CA ASP A 67 -28.74 -20.97 18.61
C ASP A 67 -28.33 -20.42 19.99
N GLU A 68 -28.76 -19.22 20.36
CA GLU A 68 -28.41 -18.59 21.64
C GLU A 68 -29.25 -19.13 22.80
N MET A 69 -30.49 -19.60 22.55
CA MET A 69 -31.35 -20.16 23.60
C MET A 69 -30.91 -21.56 24.00
N TRP A 70 -30.65 -22.46 23.05
CA TRP A 70 -30.22 -23.84 23.35
C TRP A 70 -28.86 -23.87 24.06
N LYS A 71 -27.89 -23.06 23.60
CA LYS A 71 -26.55 -22.96 24.24
C LYS A 71 -26.64 -22.39 25.66
N ARG A 72 -27.60 -21.50 25.94
CA ARG A 72 -27.81 -20.93 27.29
C ARG A 72 -28.55 -21.92 28.20
N GLU A 73 -29.53 -22.66 27.70
CA GLU A 73 -30.23 -23.71 28.45
C GLU A 73 -29.30 -24.89 28.78
N GLN A 74 -28.45 -25.33 27.84
CA GLN A 74 -27.41 -26.34 28.11
C GLN A 74 -26.43 -25.86 29.19
N LYS A 75 -25.93 -24.62 29.08
CA LYS A 75 -25.02 -24.05 30.09
C LYS A 75 -25.66 -23.93 31.48
N GLN A 76 -26.98 -23.73 31.53
CA GLN A 76 -27.72 -23.60 32.78
C GLN A 76 -28.01 -24.98 33.39
N GLN A 77 -28.40 -25.98 32.58
CA GLN A 77 -28.53 -27.38 33.00
C GLN A 77 -27.19 -27.97 33.45
N ASP A 78 -26.08 -27.65 32.77
CA ASP A 78 -24.73 -28.09 33.14
C ASP A 78 -24.28 -27.47 34.47
N ARG A 79 -24.63 -26.20 34.71
CA ARG A 79 -24.36 -25.53 35.99
C ARG A 79 -25.18 -26.12 37.13
N GLU A 80 -26.44 -26.47 36.88
CA GLU A 80 -27.31 -27.12 37.87
C GLU A 80 -26.86 -28.56 38.17
N ARG A 81 -26.45 -29.33 37.15
CA ARG A 81 -25.83 -30.66 37.33
C ARG A 81 -24.53 -30.59 38.12
N GLN A 82 -23.66 -29.61 37.82
CA GLN A 82 -22.42 -29.41 38.57
C GLN A 82 -22.66 -28.98 40.02
N LYS A 83 -23.78 -28.28 40.29
CA LYS A 83 -24.19 -27.91 41.65
C LYS A 83 -24.70 -29.14 42.42
N GLN A 84 -25.55 -29.97 41.79
CA GLN A 84 -26.04 -31.21 42.38
C GLN A 84 -24.94 -32.27 42.59
N GLN A 85 -23.90 -32.31 41.74
CA GLN A 85 -22.73 -33.17 41.95
C GLN A 85 -21.80 -32.68 43.06
N LYS A 86 -21.79 -31.38 43.39
CA LYS A 86 -21.01 -30.84 44.51
C LYS A 86 -21.67 -31.05 45.88
N ASP A 87 -22.98 -31.25 45.91
CA ASP A 87 -23.76 -31.41 47.15
C ASP A 87 -24.10 -32.89 47.48
N ALA A 88 -23.51 -33.86 46.77
CA ALA A 88 -23.72 -35.29 47.04
C ALA A 88 -22.62 -35.88 47.97
N PRO A 89 -22.96 -36.55 49.10
CA PRO A 89 -21.96 -37.14 50.00
C PRO A 89 -21.21 -38.32 49.36
N GLN A 90 -19.88 -38.31 49.47
CA GLN A 90 -19.00 -39.37 48.97
C GLN A 90 -19.18 -40.67 49.76
N HIS A 91 -19.82 -41.68 49.16
CA HIS A 91 -19.66 -43.06 49.59
C HIS A 91 -18.50 -43.72 48.83
N ARG A 92 -17.49 -44.10 49.61
CA ARG A 92 -16.27 -44.81 49.22
C ARG A 92 -16.63 -46.26 48.88
N ASN A 93 -16.29 -46.73 47.69
CA ASN A 93 -16.10 -48.16 47.44
C ASN A 93 -15.02 -48.41 46.39
N THR A 94 -14.16 -49.37 46.72
CA THR A 94 -12.96 -49.82 46.01
C THR A 94 -13.26 -50.97 45.04
N SER A 95 -12.78 -50.86 43.79
CA SER A 95 -12.37 -51.97 42.90
C SER A 95 -11.84 -51.37 41.58
N GLN A 96 -10.54 -51.45 41.27
CA GLN A 96 -9.79 -52.54 40.61
C GLN A 96 -10.19 -52.87 39.15
N HIS A 97 -9.23 -52.58 38.25
CA HIS A 97 -8.78 -53.32 37.06
C HIS A 97 -9.35 -53.09 35.63
N HIS A 98 -8.37 -52.76 34.76
CA HIS A 98 -8.05 -53.21 33.39
C HIS A 98 -8.87 -52.79 32.14
N ASP A 99 -8.11 -52.17 31.23
CA ASP A 99 -7.94 -52.40 29.78
C ASP A 99 -9.08 -53.07 29.01
N THR A 100 -9.44 -52.51 27.86
CA THR A 100 -9.09 -52.97 26.48
C THR A 100 -9.99 -52.27 25.46
N ALA A 101 -9.45 -51.84 24.32
CA ALA A 101 -10.21 -51.37 23.16
C ALA A 101 -10.90 -52.52 22.41
N PRO A 102 -11.96 -52.23 21.63
CA PRO A 102 -12.14 -52.94 20.36
C PRO A 102 -12.43 -52.02 19.16
N GLN A 103 -11.87 -52.43 18.03
CA GLN A 103 -12.08 -51.96 16.65
C GLN A 103 -13.51 -52.26 16.15
N TYR A 104 -14.02 -51.55 15.12
CA TYR A 104 -14.45 -52.17 13.84
C TYR A 104 -15.02 -51.18 12.79
N ARG A 105 -14.41 -51.28 11.59
CA ARG A 105 -14.91 -51.28 10.18
C ARG A 105 -15.71 -50.12 9.54
N ASN A 106 -15.12 -49.65 8.44
CA ASN A 106 -15.67 -48.95 7.27
C ASN A 106 -16.85 -49.65 6.59
N THR A 107 -17.76 -48.85 6.02
CA THR A 107 -18.33 -49.07 4.67
C THR A 107 -18.54 -47.71 4.00
N SER A 108 -17.91 -47.52 2.83
CA SER A 108 -18.15 -46.42 1.91
C SER A 108 -18.63 -47.01 0.58
N GLN A 109 -19.78 -46.55 0.11
CA GLN A 109 -20.27 -46.77 -1.26
C GLN A 109 -20.68 -45.41 -1.86
N HIS A 110 -20.20 -45.20 -3.07
CA HIS A 110 -20.41 -44.03 -3.92
C HIS A 110 -21.81 -44.01 -4.55
N HIS A 111 -22.36 -42.81 -4.80
CA HIS A 111 -23.08 -42.50 -6.03
C HIS A 111 -22.92 -41.02 -6.40
N ASP A 112 -22.55 -40.79 -7.66
CA ASP A 112 -22.39 -39.51 -8.36
C ASP A 112 -23.75 -38.88 -8.74
N ALA A 113 -23.84 -37.55 -8.70
CA ALA A 113 -24.57 -36.73 -9.68
C ALA A 113 -24.28 -35.23 -9.48
N ALA A 114 -24.23 -34.49 -10.59
CA ALA A 114 -23.59 -33.20 -10.77
C ALA A 114 -24.43 -31.93 -10.47
N SER A 115 -23.68 -30.88 -10.11
CA SER A 115 -23.77 -29.46 -10.55
C SER A 115 -25.02 -28.59 -10.31
N GLN A 116 -24.79 -27.47 -9.61
CA GLN A 116 -24.94 -26.06 -10.07
C GLN A 116 -25.54 -25.15 -8.98
N HIS A 117 -24.77 -24.15 -8.53
CA HIS A 117 -25.35 -22.87 -8.10
C HIS A 117 -24.50 -21.70 -8.60
N ARG A 118 -25.13 -20.96 -9.52
CA ARG A 118 -24.79 -19.59 -9.96
C ARG A 118 -25.01 -18.62 -8.80
N ASN A 119 -24.09 -17.67 -8.63
CA ASN A 119 -24.37 -16.39 -7.98
C ASN A 119 -24.24 -15.29 -9.04
N THR A 120 -25.33 -14.56 -9.25
CA THR A 120 -25.39 -13.30 -10.01
C THR A 120 -25.42 -12.14 -9.02
N SER A 121 -24.42 -11.28 -9.06
CA SER A 121 -24.43 -9.95 -8.44
C SER A 121 -24.35 -8.91 -9.56
N GLN A 122 -25.47 -8.24 -9.83
CA GLN A 122 -25.56 -7.10 -10.73
C GLN A 122 -25.30 -5.82 -9.92
N HIS A 123 -24.24 -5.09 -10.27
CA HIS A 123 -24.06 -3.68 -9.94
C HIS A 123 -24.51 -2.86 -11.15
N HIS A 124 -25.45 -1.94 -10.93
CA HIS A 124 -25.76 -0.87 -11.87
C HIS A 124 -25.32 0.45 -11.23
N ASP A 125 -24.30 1.06 -11.81
CA ASP A 125 -24.03 2.49 -11.69
C ASP A 125 -24.56 3.18 -12.95
N THR A 126 -25.41 4.19 -12.76
CA THR A 126 -25.62 5.24 -13.76
C THR A 126 -26.11 6.49 -13.06
N ALA A 127 -25.32 7.56 -13.14
CA ALA A 127 -25.68 8.89 -12.69
C ALA A 127 -26.65 9.57 -13.68
N PRO A 128 -27.57 10.42 -13.17
CA PRO A 128 -27.94 11.63 -13.90
C PRO A 128 -27.82 12.90 -13.04
N GLN A 129 -27.36 13.96 -13.69
CA GLN A 129 -27.28 15.33 -13.18
C GLN A 129 -28.68 15.91 -12.91
N HIS A 130 -28.89 16.48 -11.74
CA HIS A 130 -29.97 17.45 -11.49
C HIS A 130 -29.44 18.62 -10.64
N HIS A 131 -29.65 19.83 -11.15
CA HIS A 131 -29.51 21.09 -10.42
C HIS A 131 -30.62 21.27 -9.38
N ASN A 132 -30.28 22.07 -8.36
CA ASN A 132 -31.07 23.05 -7.60
C ASN A 132 -31.42 22.82 -6.11
N THR A 133 -31.05 23.87 -5.37
CA THR A 133 -31.70 24.50 -4.20
C THR A 133 -31.63 23.86 -2.82
N SER A 134 -30.94 24.59 -1.95
CA SER A 134 -30.87 24.49 -0.50
C SER A 134 -32.26 24.40 0.17
N GLN A 135 -32.49 23.31 0.91
CA GLN A 135 -33.30 23.32 2.14
C GLN A 135 -32.55 22.50 3.19
N ARG A 136 -31.98 23.20 4.18
CA ARG A 136 -31.31 22.61 5.34
C ARG A 136 -32.32 21.77 6.14
N LYS A 137 -32.10 20.46 6.20
CA LYS A 137 -32.73 19.59 7.20
C LYS A 137 -31.95 19.70 8.52
N PRO A 138 -32.60 19.82 9.69
CA PRO A 138 -31.91 19.76 10.97
C PRO A 138 -31.37 18.34 11.19
N HIS A 139 -30.05 18.22 11.39
CA HIS A 139 -29.42 16.94 11.71
C HIS A 139 -29.78 16.56 13.15
N ILE A 140 -30.45 15.42 13.31
CA ILE A 140 -30.63 14.76 14.61
C ILE A 140 -29.38 13.91 14.85
N PRO A 141 -28.67 14.03 16.00
CA PRO A 141 -27.48 13.24 16.27
C PRO A 141 -27.79 11.73 16.29
N LEU A 142 -27.02 10.94 15.55
CA LEU A 142 -27.17 9.48 15.38
C LEU A 142 -26.64 8.64 16.55
N GLN A 143 -26.37 9.23 17.72
CA GLN A 143 -25.93 8.49 18.89
C GLN A 143 -26.79 8.83 20.12
N PRO A 144 -27.16 7.84 20.95
CA PRO A 144 -27.77 8.13 22.25
C PRO A 144 -26.84 9.06 23.05
N PRO A 145 -27.37 9.98 23.86
CA PRO A 145 -26.55 10.90 24.64
C PRO A 145 -25.60 10.10 25.52
N VAL A 146 -24.30 10.18 25.21
CA VAL A 146 -23.26 9.63 26.06
C VAL A 146 -23.26 10.48 27.33
N HIS A 147 -23.61 9.87 28.46
CA HIS A 147 -23.54 10.56 29.75
C HIS A 147 -22.08 10.75 30.15
N TYR A 148 -21.53 11.91 29.83
CA TYR A 148 -20.19 12.30 30.26
C TYR A 148 -20.20 12.79 31.71
N VAL A 149 -19.15 12.43 32.44
CA VAL A 149 -18.92 12.91 33.80
C VAL A 149 -18.30 14.31 33.72
N CYS A 150 -19.03 15.32 34.18
CA CYS A 150 -18.46 16.67 34.33
C CYS A 150 -17.44 16.67 35.49
N PRO A 151 -16.20 17.14 35.28
CA PRO A 151 -15.21 17.23 36.34
C PRO A 151 -15.68 18.11 37.51
N VAL A 152 -15.67 17.56 38.72
CA VAL A 152 -15.91 18.34 39.94
C VAL A 152 -14.57 18.81 40.51
N ILE A 153 -14.36 20.12 40.51
CA ILE A 153 -13.13 20.73 41.02
C ILE A 153 -13.15 20.71 42.56
N ASN A 154 -12.34 19.86 43.17
CA ASN A 154 -12.14 19.88 44.61
C ASN A 154 -11.18 21.02 45.00
N LYS A 155 -11.68 22.06 45.67
CA LYS A 155 -10.89 23.22 46.10
C LYS A 155 -9.83 22.87 47.17
N ASN A 156 -10.00 21.77 47.89
CA ASN A 156 -9.10 21.38 48.98
C ASN A 156 -7.76 20.78 48.50
N LYS A 157 -7.59 20.57 47.19
CA LYS A 157 -6.38 20.00 46.57
C LYS A 157 -5.46 21.05 45.92
N GLN A 158 -5.76 22.33 46.11
CA GLN A 158 -4.97 23.42 45.54
C GLN A 158 -3.62 23.55 46.27
N ILE A 159 -2.53 23.60 45.51
CA ILE A 159 -1.18 23.79 46.05
C ILE A 159 -0.87 25.29 46.09
N MET A 160 -0.30 25.77 47.20
CA MET A 160 0.03 27.19 47.40
C MET A 160 1.52 27.52 47.23
N ASN A 161 2.37 26.54 46.89
CA ASN A 161 3.84 26.70 46.85
C ASN A 161 4.41 27.03 45.45
N GLY A 162 3.59 26.99 44.38
CA GLY A 162 3.95 27.46 43.04
C GLY A 162 5.03 26.69 42.28
N LYS A 163 5.48 25.53 42.76
CA LYS A 163 6.63 24.80 42.19
C LYS A 163 6.41 24.38 40.73
N MET A 164 5.20 23.95 40.37
CA MET A 164 4.91 23.57 38.99
C MET A 164 4.75 24.78 38.08
N MET A 165 4.31 25.91 38.62
CA MET A 165 4.28 27.17 37.87
C MET A 165 5.70 27.68 37.60
N GLU A 166 6.59 27.60 38.59
CA GLU A 166 8.03 27.88 38.40
C GLU A 166 8.66 26.94 37.37
N TYR A 167 8.25 25.67 37.33
CA TYR A 167 8.68 24.74 36.28
C TYR A 167 8.22 25.21 34.89
N MET A 168 6.96 25.65 34.73
CA MET A 168 6.46 26.14 33.44
C MET A 168 7.18 27.42 32.99
N VAL A 169 7.42 28.36 33.91
CA VAL A 169 8.12 29.60 33.60
C VAL A 169 9.61 29.34 33.36
N GLY A 170 10.29 28.69 34.30
CA GLY A 170 11.74 28.56 34.30
C GLY A 170 12.30 27.44 33.41
N ARG A 171 11.59 26.30 33.29
CA ARG A 171 12.06 25.16 32.48
C ARG A 171 11.39 25.05 31.12
N ARG A 172 10.15 25.55 30.97
CA ARG A 172 9.41 25.51 29.70
C ARG A 172 9.36 26.84 28.97
N GLY A 173 9.83 27.92 29.60
CA GLY A 173 9.90 29.25 28.97
C GLY A 173 8.54 29.88 28.71
N ILE A 174 7.48 29.41 29.39
CA ILE A 174 6.11 29.92 29.17
C ILE A 174 5.84 31.07 30.15
N PRO A 175 5.52 32.28 29.66
CA PRO A 175 5.24 33.44 30.52
C PRO A 175 4.05 33.24 31.48
N MET A 176 4.15 33.82 32.69
CA MET A 176 3.14 33.64 33.75
C MET A 176 1.78 34.26 33.40
N ASP A 177 1.77 35.33 32.60
CA ASP A 177 0.55 35.96 32.09
C ASP A 177 -0.22 35.02 31.16
N VAL A 178 0.49 34.27 30.30
CA VAL A 178 -0.11 33.25 29.43
C VAL A 178 -0.73 32.13 30.26
N LEU A 179 -0.01 31.61 31.27
CA LEU A 179 -0.54 30.57 32.16
C LEU A 179 -1.81 31.02 32.89
N THR A 180 -1.81 32.26 33.39
CA THR A 180 -2.96 32.85 34.08
C THR A 180 -4.16 33.02 33.14
N ARG A 181 -3.93 33.56 31.94
CA ARG A 181 -4.96 33.75 30.91
C ARG A 181 -5.59 32.43 30.48
N MET A 182 -4.78 31.38 30.34
CA MET A 182 -5.22 30.04 29.96
C MET A 182 -5.77 29.20 31.13
N LYS A 183 -5.92 29.81 32.31
CA LYS A 183 -6.44 29.17 33.53
C LYS A 183 -5.67 27.90 33.90
N ILE A 184 -4.35 27.92 33.70
CA ILE A 184 -3.46 26.83 34.09
C ILE A 184 -3.21 26.93 35.59
N GLU A 185 -3.46 25.83 36.29
CA GLU A 185 -3.35 25.75 37.75
C GLU A 185 -2.42 24.62 38.18
N GLU A 186 -1.91 24.71 39.41
CA GLU A 186 -1.18 23.66 40.08
C GLU A 186 -2.04 23.00 41.18
N ARG A 187 -2.11 21.66 41.18
CA ARG A 187 -2.89 20.88 42.16
C ARG A 187 -2.19 19.58 42.55
N LEU A 188 -2.45 19.11 43.78
CA LEU A 188 -2.07 17.76 44.20
C LEU A 188 -3.08 16.78 43.65
N GLU A 189 -2.62 15.80 42.88
CA GLU A 189 -3.52 14.81 42.33
C GLU A 189 -2.87 13.43 42.23
N PHE A 190 -3.65 12.39 42.53
CA PHE A 190 -3.19 11.00 42.47
C PHE A 190 -2.92 10.57 41.03
N LEU A 191 -1.69 10.18 40.71
CA LEU A 191 -1.35 9.65 39.39
C LEU A 191 -1.24 8.11 39.43
N PRO A 192 -2.00 7.38 38.59
CA PRO A 192 -1.92 5.92 38.54
C PRO A 192 -0.51 5.37 38.26
N GLN A 193 0.30 6.11 37.50
CA GLN A 193 1.65 5.71 37.11
C GLN A 193 2.63 5.69 38.30
N THR A 194 2.49 6.63 39.23
CA THR A 194 3.37 6.74 40.40
C THR A 194 2.76 6.08 41.64
N GLY A 195 1.44 5.85 41.64
CA GLY A 195 0.72 5.28 42.78
C GLY A 195 0.64 6.22 43.98
N LYS A 196 0.91 7.52 43.82
CA LYS A 196 0.88 8.55 44.86
C LYS A 196 0.31 9.87 44.37
N GLU A 197 0.00 10.77 45.30
CA GLU A 197 -0.36 12.16 44.98
C GLU A 197 0.91 12.93 44.59
N GLU A 198 0.85 13.56 43.42
CA GLU A 198 1.94 14.35 42.86
C GLU A 198 1.45 15.77 42.59
N ALA A 199 2.38 16.74 42.65
CA ALA A 199 2.12 18.09 42.17
C ALA A 199 1.98 18.07 40.65
N CYS A 200 0.81 18.46 40.15
CA CYS A 200 0.45 18.39 38.75
C CYS A 200 0.06 19.77 38.21
N ILE A 201 0.45 20.03 36.97
CA ILE A 201 -0.12 21.09 36.13
C ILE A 201 -1.47 20.60 35.62
N CYS A 202 -2.47 21.47 35.71
CA CYS A 202 -3.85 21.21 35.34
C CYS A 202 -4.20 21.97 34.07
N PHE A 203 -4.58 21.23 33.02
CA PHE A 203 -5.04 21.78 31.75
C PHE A 203 -6.56 21.62 31.65
N PRO A 204 -7.34 22.70 31.80
CA PRO A 204 -8.80 22.64 31.69
C PRO A 204 -9.23 22.55 30.24
N TYR A 205 -10.12 21.60 29.92
CA TYR A 205 -10.74 21.47 28.60
C TYR A 205 -12.13 22.09 28.68
N LEU A 206 -12.30 23.20 27.99
CA LEU A 206 -13.52 24.00 27.98
C LEU A 206 -14.16 23.96 26.60
N GLU A 207 -15.49 23.93 26.57
CA GLU A 207 -16.30 24.15 25.37
C GLU A 207 -17.43 25.12 25.73
N ASP A 208 -17.53 26.22 24.99
CA ASP A 208 -18.40 27.37 25.29
C ASP A 208 -18.28 27.82 26.76
N GLY A 209 -17.04 27.80 27.29
CA GLY A 209 -16.73 28.16 28.68
C GLY A 209 -17.11 27.11 29.75
N VAL A 210 -17.71 25.98 29.36
CA VAL A 210 -18.11 24.89 30.27
C VAL A 210 -17.00 23.85 30.36
N MET A 211 -16.65 23.41 31.57
CA MET A 211 -15.64 22.38 31.77
C MET A 211 -16.11 21.01 31.32
N LYS A 212 -15.44 20.45 30.31
CA LYS A 212 -15.71 19.12 29.76
C LYS A 212 -14.74 18.07 30.26
N ASN A 213 -13.48 18.43 30.44
CA ASN A 213 -12.44 17.54 30.95
C ASN A 213 -11.34 18.33 31.66
N MET A 214 -10.44 17.61 32.32
CA MET A 214 -9.24 18.15 32.95
C MET A 214 -8.11 17.14 32.79
N LYS A 215 -6.96 17.60 32.30
CA LYS A 215 -5.74 16.80 32.24
C LYS A 215 -4.76 17.25 33.32
N PHE A 216 -4.22 16.29 34.05
CA PHE A 216 -3.23 16.50 35.10
C PHE A 216 -1.90 15.94 34.61
N ARG A 217 -0.81 16.70 34.74
CA ARG A 217 0.53 16.27 34.33
C ARG A 217 1.60 16.67 35.35
N ASP A 218 2.44 15.74 35.75
CA ASP A 218 3.60 16.03 36.62
C ASP A 218 4.83 16.47 35.81
N ALA A 219 5.90 16.88 36.51
CA ALA A 219 7.16 17.28 35.88
C ALA A 219 7.89 16.11 35.20
N ALA A 220 7.62 14.87 35.62
CA ALA A 220 8.18 13.63 35.09
C ALA A 220 7.44 13.10 33.84
N LYS A 221 6.48 13.87 33.30
CA LYS A 221 5.66 13.55 32.12
C LYS A 221 4.62 12.44 32.34
N HIS A 222 4.33 12.05 33.57
CA HIS A 222 3.14 11.24 33.88
C HIS A 222 1.89 12.10 33.81
N PHE A 223 0.78 11.54 33.31
CA PHE A 223 -0.45 12.29 33.16
C PHE A 223 -1.70 11.44 33.33
N LYS A 224 -2.81 12.09 33.66
CA LYS A 224 -4.14 11.48 33.63
C LYS A 224 -5.20 12.47 33.19
N MET A 225 -6.32 11.96 32.69
CA MET A 225 -7.55 12.72 32.47
C MET A 225 -8.66 12.21 33.39
N VAL A 226 -9.73 12.99 33.54
CA VAL A 226 -10.89 12.57 34.32
C VAL A 226 -11.60 11.42 33.60
N LYS A 227 -11.75 10.29 34.29
CA LYS A 227 -12.36 9.08 33.71
C LYS A 227 -13.84 9.31 33.43
N GLY A 228 -14.28 9.01 32.21
CA GLY A 228 -15.68 9.18 31.78
C GLY A 228 -16.05 10.62 31.40
N ALA A 229 -15.10 11.55 31.44
CA ALA A 229 -15.26 12.89 30.90
C ALA A 229 -15.16 12.90 29.37
N GLU A 230 -15.76 13.91 28.73
CA GLU A 230 -15.78 14.03 27.28
C GLU A 230 -14.38 14.34 26.73
N LEU A 231 -14.03 13.77 25.58
CA LEU A 231 -12.74 13.99 24.95
C LEU A 231 -12.85 15.06 23.87
N ILE A 232 -12.38 16.26 24.17
CA ILE A 232 -12.39 17.41 23.25
C ILE A 232 -10.96 17.94 23.05
N PRO A 233 -10.63 18.61 21.94
CA PRO A 233 -9.37 19.34 21.81
C PRO A 233 -9.22 20.39 22.89
N TRP A 234 -7.98 20.60 23.34
CA TRP A 234 -7.71 21.68 24.28
C TRP A 234 -7.79 23.03 23.57
N ASN A 235 -8.41 24.02 24.23
CA ASN A 235 -8.62 25.37 23.71
C ASN A 235 -9.50 25.47 22.43
N ILE A 236 -10.44 24.53 22.25
CA ILE A 236 -11.28 24.46 21.04
C ILE A 236 -12.10 25.73 20.77
N ASP A 237 -12.50 26.46 21.80
CA ASP A 237 -13.25 27.71 21.67
C ASP A 237 -12.46 28.81 20.93
N ALA A 238 -11.12 28.75 20.94
CA ALA A 238 -10.26 29.77 20.35
C ALA A 238 -10.33 29.82 18.81
N ILE A 239 -10.72 28.72 18.16
CA ILE A 239 -10.78 28.62 16.70
C ILE A 239 -12.17 28.87 16.12
N LYS A 240 -13.19 29.04 16.98
CA LYS A 240 -14.58 29.19 16.54
C LYS A 240 -14.78 30.53 15.81
N GLY A 241 -15.24 30.49 14.55
CA GLY A 241 -15.49 31.68 13.74
C GLY A 241 -14.23 32.41 13.25
N LYS A 242 -13.11 31.70 13.17
CA LYS A 242 -11.82 32.21 12.67
C LYS A 242 -11.49 31.56 11.33
N GLU A 243 -10.83 32.26 10.42
CA GLU A 243 -10.42 31.70 9.13
C GLU A 243 -9.12 30.89 9.21
N LYS A 244 -8.31 31.13 10.26
CA LYS A 244 -7.00 30.52 10.47
C LYS A 244 -6.94 29.79 11.80
N CYS A 245 -6.28 28.63 11.84
CA CYS A 245 -5.97 27.96 13.10
C CYS A 245 -4.62 27.23 13.09
N TYR A 246 -4.10 26.99 14.30
CA TYR A 246 -2.88 26.25 14.56
C TYR A 246 -3.19 25.00 15.38
N ILE A 247 -2.68 23.85 14.97
CA ILE A 247 -2.88 22.58 15.67
C ILE A 247 -1.52 22.11 16.20
N THR A 248 -1.44 21.77 17.47
CA THR A 248 -0.26 21.17 18.12
C THR A 248 -0.57 19.78 18.67
N GLU A 249 0.47 18.96 18.91
CA GLU A 249 0.29 17.64 19.50
C GLU A 249 -0.02 17.72 21.01
N GLY A 250 0.70 18.59 21.74
CA GLY A 250 0.59 18.75 23.19
C GLY A 250 0.16 20.13 23.65
N GLU A 251 -0.31 20.20 24.91
CA GLU A 251 -0.81 21.45 25.51
C GLU A 251 0.33 22.45 25.78
N ILE A 252 1.54 21.95 26.06
CA ILE A 252 2.72 22.80 26.28
C ILE A 252 3.16 23.47 24.97
N ASP A 253 3.05 22.77 23.84
CA ASP A 253 3.32 23.31 22.51
C ASP A 253 2.29 24.37 22.15
N ALA A 254 1.01 24.10 22.43
CA ALA A 254 -0.05 25.10 22.25
C ALA A 254 0.23 26.37 23.07
N LEU A 255 0.61 26.22 24.36
CA LEU A 255 1.00 27.34 25.20
C LEU A 255 2.23 28.09 24.67
N SER A 256 3.18 27.39 24.04
CA SER A 256 4.37 28.00 23.44
C SER A 256 3.99 28.88 22.23
N LEU A 257 3.05 28.43 21.40
CA LEU A 257 2.51 29.24 20.30
C LEU A 257 1.69 30.44 20.80
N ILE A 258 0.88 30.25 21.85
CA ILE A 258 0.13 31.34 22.48
C ILE A 258 1.05 32.39 23.09
N ALA A 259 2.15 31.97 23.70
CA ALA A 259 3.20 32.88 24.18
C ALA A 259 3.85 33.66 23.04
N ALA A 260 3.97 33.08 21.84
CA ALA A 260 4.48 33.75 20.64
C ALA A 260 3.45 34.71 19.98
N GLY A 261 2.28 34.88 20.59
CA GLY A 261 1.23 35.79 20.14
C GLY A 261 0.32 35.20 19.06
N LEU A 262 0.18 33.88 19.00
CA LEU A 262 -0.79 33.17 18.15
C LEU A 262 -1.96 32.73 19.03
N GLU A 263 -3.17 33.27 18.84
CA GLU A 263 -4.29 33.01 19.77
C GLU A 263 -5.18 31.84 19.32
N GLU A 264 -5.29 31.60 18.00
CA GLU A 264 -6.12 30.57 17.37
C GLU A 264 -5.49 29.16 17.42
N VAL A 265 -5.00 28.74 18.59
CA VAL A 265 -4.23 27.51 18.76
C VAL A 265 -5.03 26.44 19.51
N VAL A 266 -5.04 25.22 19.00
CA VAL A 266 -5.62 24.03 19.66
C VAL A 266 -4.59 22.91 19.80
N SER A 267 -4.72 22.12 20.88
CA SER A 267 -3.96 20.88 21.04
C SER A 267 -4.88 19.66 20.91
N VAL A 268 -4.40 18.61 20.24
CA VAL A 268 -5.15 17.36 20.15
C VAL A 268 -5.33 16.71 21.54
N PRO A 269 -6.45 16.03 21.81
CA PRO A 269 -6.77 15.54 23.16
C PRO A 269 -5.87 14.40 23.67
N ASN A 270 -5.47 13.47 22.80
CA ASN A 270 -4.75 12.25 23.18
C ASN A 270 -3.29 12.22 22.68
N GLY A 271 -2.73 13.36 22.26
CA GLY A 271 -1.48 13.39 21.50
C GLY A 271 -1.54 12.47 20.27
N ALA A 272 -0.40 11.94 19.84
CA ALA A 272 -0.33 10.89 18.81
C ALA A 272 -0.69 9.47 19.36
N GLY A 273 -1.38 9.44 20.50
CA GLY A 273 -1.85 8.28 21.27
C GLY A 273 -2.91 7.42 20.59
N GLY A 274 -3.76 8.03 19.79
CA GLY A 274 -4.94 7.40 19.21
C GLY A 274 -5.04 7.65 17.71
N ALA A 275 -4.77 6.62 16.91
CA ALA A 275 -5.01 6.61 15.47
C ALA A 275 -6.50 6.79 15.09
N ASN A 276 -7.39 6.85 16.08
CA ASN A 276 -8.82 7.03 15.89
C ASN A 276 -9.23 8.47 16.22
N LEU A 277 -9.25 9.33 15.21
CA LEU A 277 -9.68 10.74 15.30
C LEU A 277 -11.22 10.89 15.43
N GLN A 278 -11.90 9.99 16.15
CA GLN A 278 -13.35 10.08 16.37
C GLN A 278 -13.79 11.40 17.01
N TRP A 279 -12.91 12.03 17.79
CA TRP A 279 -13.17 13.35 18.35
C TRP A 279 -13.32 14.40 17.23
N LEU A 280 -12.58 14.27 16.13
CA LEU A 280 -12.57 15.26 15.05
C LEU A 280 -13.93 15.32 14.35
N ASP A 281 -14.60 14.17 14.18
CA ASP A 281 -15.89 14.07 13.49
C ASP A 281 -16.95 15.03 14.05
N ARG A 282 -16.92 15.33 15.37
CA ARG A 282 -17.81 16.30 16.02
C ARG A 282 -17.48 17.75 15.68
N PHE A 283 -16.20 18.04 15.42
CA PHE A 283 -15.67 19.40 15.29
C PHE A 283 -15.43 19.84 13.84
N VAL A 284 -15.43 18.91 12.86
CA VAL A 284 -15.23 19.25 11.43
C VAL A 284 -16.20 20.35 10.99
N GLU A 285 -17.50 20.08 11.00
CA GLU A 285 -18.53 21.02 10.51
C GLU A 285 -18.65 22.29 11.36
N SER A 286 -18.32 22.20 12.64
CA SER A 286 -18.58 23.28 13.60
C SER A 286 -17.41 24.24 13.79
N HIS A 287 -16.17 23.75 13.72
CA HIS A 287 -14.98 24.53 14.05
C HIS A 287 -13.89 24.52 12.97
N PHE A 288 -13.90 23.59 12.01
CA PHE A 288 -12.84 23.46 10.99
C PHE A 288 -13.30 23.75 9.55
N ASP A 289 -14.59 23.65 9.24
CA ASP A 289 -15.10 23.88 7.87
C ASP A 289 -14.92 25.31 7.38
N ASP A 290 -15.01 26.29 8.28
CA ASP A 290 -14.82 27.73 8.00
C ASP A 290 -13.35 28.14 7.85
N LYS A 291 -12.40 27.21 8.02
CA LYS A 291 -10.96 27.47 7.94
C LYS A 291 -10.49 27.50 6.50
N THR A 292 -9.76 28.54 6.13
CA THR A 292 -9.05 28.67 4.85
C THR A 292 -7.59 28.21 4.98
N GLU A 293 -6.99 28.37 6.17
CA GLU A 293 -5.60 28.01 6.43
C GLU A 293 -5.46 27.29 7.79
N ILE A 294 -4.90 26.07 7.76
CA ILE A 294 -4.69 25.22 8.93
C ILE A 294 -3.19 24.89 9.04
N ILE A 295 -2.54 25.36 10.09
CA ILE A 295 -1.10 25.16 10.29
C ILE A 295 -0.90 24.03 11.29
N LEU A 296 -0.22 22.98 10.86
CA LEU A 296 0.08 21.79 11.64
C LEU A 296 1.50 21.91 12.22
N ALA A 297 1.55 22.17 13.52
CA ALA A 297 2.76 22.27 14.34
C ALA A 297 2.93 20.97 15.16
N MET A 298 3.08 19.84 14.47
CA MET A 298 3.17 18.48 15.04
C MET A 298 4.60 18.12 15.45
N ASP A 299 4.75 17.13 16.34
CA ASP A 299 6.05 16.57 16.71
C ASP A 299 6.72 15.90 15.49
N THR A 300 8.06 15.95 15.42
CA THR A 300 8.83 15.28 14.36
C THR A 300 9.02 13.78 14.54
N ASP A 301 8.48 13.18 15.61
CA ASP A 301 8.60 11.74 15.82
C ASP A 301 7.63 10.93 14.95
N ARG A 302 7.85 9.61 14.86
CA ARG A 302 7.03 8.72 14.01
C ARG A 302 5.53 8.86 14.27
N ARG A 303 5.13 9.04 15.54
CA ARG A 303 3.71 9.11 15.89
C ARG A 303 3.14 10.48 15.52
N GLY A 304 3.89 11.56 15.74
CA GLY A 304 3.54 12.90 15.30
C GLY A 304 3.36 12.98 13.78
N VAL A 305 4.23 12.31 13.02
CA VAL A 305 4.12 12.17 11.55
C VAL A 305 2.85 11.41 11.14
N GLU A 306 2.56 10.26 11.77
CA GLU A 306 1.33 9.49 11.48
C GLU A 306 0.06 10.32 11.78
N LEU A 307 0.06 11.09 12.88
CA LEU A 307 -1.04 11.96 13.25
C LEU A 307 -1.19 13.13 12.25
N ARG A 308 -0.07 13.76 11.87
CA ARG A 308 -0.04 14.82 10.85
C ARG A 308 -0.70 14.34 9.56
N ASP A 309 -0.30 13.19 9.04
CA ASP A 309 -0.77 12.69 7.75
C ASP A 309 -2.28 12.39 7.79
N GLU A 310 -2.78 11.84 8.90
CA GLU A 310 -4.21 11.60 9.10
C GLU A 310 -5.02 12.90 9.24
N LEU A 311 -4.47 13.93 9.90
CA LEU A 311 -5.09 15.26 9.99
C LEU A 311 -5.17 15.93 8.63
N VAL A 312 -4.08 15.92 7.86
CA VAL A 312 -4.02 16.42 6.48
C VAL A 312 -5.07 15.74 5.61
N ARG A 313 -5.16 14.41 5.70
CA ARG A 313 -6.13 13.62 4.93
C ARG A 313 -7.58 13.99 5.24
N ARG A 314 -7.90 14.31 6.49
CA ARG A 314 -9.28 14.63 6.93
C ARG A 314 -9.65 16.11 6.80
N LEU A 315 -8.71 17.01 7.02
CA LEU A 315 -8.93 18.46 6.98
C LEU A 315 -8.73 19.06 5.58
N GLY A 316 -8.08 18.33 4.67
CA GLY A 316 -7.85 18.75 3.28
C GLY A 316 -6.42 19.22 3.07
N VAL A 317 -5.75 18.64 2.07
CA VAL A 317 -4.35 18.95 1.72
C VAL A 317 -4.19 20.40 1.29
N ASP A 318 -5.17 20.94 0.59
CA ASP A 318 -5.23 22.29 0.02
C ASP A 318 -5.24 23.41 1.07
N ARG A 319 -5.70 23.10 2.29
CA ARG A 319 -5.81 24.07 3.39
C ARG A 319 -4.73 23.89 4.44
N CYS A 320 -3.98 22.79 4.40
CA CYS A 320 -3.00 22.43 5.42
C CYS A 320 -1.58 22.87 5.04
N LYS A 321 -0.89 23.48 6.00
CA LYS A 321 0.56 23.75 5.96
C LYS A 321 1.24 23.06 7.13
N VAL A 322 2.47 22.61 6.95
CA VAL A 322 3.24 21.88 7.97
C VAL A 322 4.44 22.71 8.41
N VAL A 323 4.59 22.87 9.71
CA VAL A 323 5.78 23.53 10.27
C VAL A 323 6.95 22.53 10.23
N ALA A 324 8.03 22.91 9.56
CA ALA A 324 9.27 22.17 9.62
C ALA A 324 10.10 22.66 10.80
N TRP A 325 10.29 21.84 11.84
CA TRP A 325 11.19 22.17 12.93
C TRP A 325 12.63 21.95 12.48
N GLY A 326 13.48 22.99 12.49
CA GLY A 326 14.88 22.90 12.06
C GLY A 326 15.72 21.92 12.90
N GLU A 327 16.98 21.70 12.51
CA GLU A 327 17.83 20.68 13.14
C GLU A 327 17.88 20.78 14.67
N GLY A 328 17.58 19.65 15.32
CA GLY A 328 17.67 19.48 16.77
C GLY A 328 16.49 20.01 17.58
N CYS A 329 15.34 20.30 16.96
CA CYS A 329 14.08 20.63 17.65
C CYS A 329 13.01 19.60 17.28
N LYS A 330 12.36 19.01 18.29
CA LYS A 330 11.28 18.05 18.07
C LYS A 330 9.90 18.69 17.94
N ASP A 331 9.66 19.72 18.74
CA ASP A 331 8.36 20.34 18.95
C ASP A 331 8.48 21.87 19.14
N ALA A 332 7.34 22.55 19.27
CA ALA A 332 7.29 24.00 19.41
C ALA A 332 7.97 24.49 20.70
N ASN A 333 7.86 23.74 21.79
CA ASN A 333 8.47 24.11 23.06
C ASN A 333 10.00 23.98 23.04
N GLU A 334 10.54 22.93 22.42
CA GLU A 334 11.98 22.78 22.23
C GLU A 334 12.54 23.87 21.31
N TYR A 335 11.82 24.25 20.25
CA TYR A 335 12.20 25.37 19.40
C TYR A 335 12.22 26.70 20.17
N LEU A 336 11.21 26.95 21.03
CA LEU A 336 11.17 28.11 21.93
C LEU A 336 12.40 28.17 22.84
N LEU A 337 12.74 27.06 23.49
CA LEU A 337 13.85 26.99 24.46
C LEU A 337 15.22 27.16 23.80
N LYS A 338 15.37 26.77 22.52
CA LYS A 338 16.62 26.91 21.77
C LYS A 338 16.84 28.32 21.23
N TYR A 339 15.76 28.99 20.83
CA TYR A 339 15.82 30.29 20.14
C TYR A 339 15.18 31.39 20.98
N ASP A 340 13.93 31.76 20.69
CA ASP A 340 13.12 32.75 21.42
C ASP A 340 11.67 32.79 20.87
N LEU A 341 10.81 33.61 21.48
CA LEU A 341 9.41 33.80 21.05
C LEU A 341 9.28 34.40 19.63
N PRO A 342 10.02 35.48 19.25
CA PRO A 342 9.93 36.03 17.89
C PRO A 342 10.31 35.02 16.79
N ARG A 343 11.36 34.22 17.00
CA ARG A 343 11.76 33.20 16.02
C ARG A 343 10.77 32.05 15.94
N LEU A 344 10.19 31.63 17.07
CA LEU A 344 9.12 30.63 17.05
C LEU A 344 7.95 31.11 16.18
N ARG A 345 7.53 32.37 16.36
CA ARG A 345 6.48 32.98 15.54
C ARG A 345 6.83 32.95 14.06
N GLN A 346 8.02 33.41 13.71
CA GLN A 346 8.50 33.44 12.32
C GLN A 346 8.51 32.03 11.69
N GLN A 347 9.00 31.02 12.42
CA GLN A 347 9.07 29.64 11.94
C GLN A 347 7.67 29.09 11.60
N VAL A 348 6.69 29.40 12.44
CA VAL A 348 5.30 28.93 12.26
C VAL A 348 4.60 29.69 11.14
N GLU A 349 4.88 30.99 10.97
CA GLU A 349 4.37 31.79 9.85
C GLU A 349 4.97 31.35 8.49
N GLN A 350 6.17 30.76 8.49
CA GLN A 350 6.84 30.19 7.32
C GLN A 350 6.51 28.69 7.08
N ALA A 351 5.44 28.17 7.67
CA ALA A 351 5.01 26.80 7.46
C ALA A 351 4.89 26.47 5.97
N ALA A 352 5.47 25.34 5.56
CA ALA A 352 5.51 24.95 4.15
C ALA A 352 4.18 24.34 3.72
N GLU A 353 3.81 24.59 2.46
CA GLU A 353 2.72 23.86 1.81
C GLU A 353 3.08 22.39 1.68
N ILE A 354 2.07 21.53 1.75
CA ILE A 354 2.26 20.10 1.61
C ILE A 354 2.48 19.80 0.12
N PRO A 355 3.59 19.17 -0.27
CA PRO A 355 3.81 18.82 -1.67
C PRO A 355 2.66 17.96 -2.18
N LEU A 356 2.06 18.35 -3.31
CA LEU A 356 1.01 17.57 -3.94
C LEU A 356 1.62 16.27 -4.50
N GLU A 357 1.10 15.13 -4.06
CA GLU A 357 1.58 13.82 -4.52
C GLU A 357 1.42 13.70 -6.05
N GLY A 358 2.53 13.47 -6.74
CA GLY A 358 2.57 13.34 -8.21
C GLY A 358 2.70 14.66 -8.99
N VAL A 359 2.78 15.81 -8.31
CA VAL A 359 3.10 17.09 -8.94
C VAL A 359 4.56 17.42 -8.65
N PHE A 360 5.34 17.60 -9.72
CA PHE A 360 6.75 17.98 -9.65
C PHE A 360 6.93 19.31 -10.36
N CYS A 361 7.72 20.21 -9.78
CA CYS A 361 8.15 21.43 -10.42
C CYS A 361 9.62 21.33 -10.83
N PRO A 362 10.10 22.14 -11.80
CA PRO A 362 11.50 22.10 -12.22
C PRO A 362 12.51 22.33 -11.09
N MET A 363 12.10 23.06 -10.03
CA MET A 363 12.95 23.28 -8.86
C MET A 363 13.18 22.00 -8.05
N ASP A 364 12.25 21.04 -8.08
CA ASP A 364 12.41 19.74 -7.39
C ASP A 364 13.50 18.87 -8.04
N GLU A 365 13.77 19.10 -9.33
CA GLU A 365 14.77 18.38 -10.14
C GLU A 365 15.95 19.30 -10.53
N TRP A 366 16.17 20.38 -9.79
CA TRP A 366 17.18 21.40 -10.13
C TRP A 366 18.57 20.78 -10.36
N ASP A 367 19.02 19.91 -9.45
CA ASP A 367 20.34 19.30 -9.56
C ASP A 367 20.45 18.40 -10.80
N THR A 368 19.42 17.59 -11.08
CA THR A 368 19.34 16.75 -12.28
C THR A 368 19.38 17.60 -13.55
N LEU A 369 18.63 18.71 -13.58
CA LEU A 369 18.59 19.62 -14.72
C LEU A 369 19.91 20.36 -14.92
N MET A 370 20.59 20.76 -13.85
CA MET A 370 21.91 21.36 -13.93
C MET A 370 22.95 20.36 -14.43
N ASP A 371 22.88 19.10 -13.99
CA ASP A 371 23.75 18.03 -14.51
C ASP A 371 23.55 17.84 -16.02
N ILE A 372 22.30 17.75 -16.47
CA ILE A 372 21.97 17.67 -17.90
C ILE A 372 22.48 18.90 -18.66
N TYR A 373 22.38 20.10 -18.08
CA TYR A 373 22.84 21.34 -18.71
C TYR A 373 24.37 21.38 -18.88
N TYR A 374 25.13 20.95 -17.88
CA TYR A 374 26.59 21.01 -17.90
C TYR A 374 27.24 19.80 -18.58
N ASN A 375 26.68 18.61 -18.38
CA ASN A 375 27.27 17.33 -18.80
C ASN A 375 26.55 16.67 -19.98
N GLY A 376 25.43 17.24 -20.44
CA GLY A 376 24.60 16.68 -21.50
C GLY A 376 23.65 15.59 -20.99
N MET A 377 22.86 15.01 -21.91
CA MET A 377 21.96 13.91 -21.57
C MET A 377 22.76 12.67 -21.13
N PRO A 378 22.32 11.94 -20.09
CA PRO A 378 23.00 10.74 -19.62
C PRO A 378 23.07 9.69 -20.73
N GLU A 379 24.21 9.02 -20.88
CA GLU A 379 24.31 7.90 -21.80
C GLU A 379 23.58 6.67 -21.24
N GLY A 380 22.74 6.04 -22.08
CA GLY A 380 22.12 4.76 -21.74
C GLY A 380 23.12 3.61 -21.64
N ALA A 381 22.68 2.50 -21.06
CA ALA A 381 23.47 1.27 -20.95
C ALA A 381 23.64 0.58 -22.30
N ASP A 382 24.90 0.43 -22.73
CA ASP A 382 25.28 -0.30 -23.94
C ASP A 382 25.38 -1.82 -23.72
N THR A 383 25.27 -2.59 -24.80
CA THR A 383 25.39 -4.05 -24.79
C THR A 383 26.80 -4.53 -25.13
N GLY A 384 27.66 -3.68 -25.69
CA GLY A 384 28.94 -4.06 -26.27
C GLY A 384 28.81 -4.69 -27.67
N LEU A 385 27.63 -4.64 -28.28
CA LEU A 385 27.40 -5.00 -29.68
C LEU A 385 27.38 -3.71 -30.48
N GLU A 386 28.53 -3.28 -31.02
CA GLU A 386 28.69 -1.94 -31.60
C GLU A 386 27.63 -1.56 -32.65
N ASN A 387 27.20 -2.52 -33.48
CA ASN A 387 26.17 -2.27 -34.49
C ASN A 387 24.77 -2.07 -33.89
N LEU A 388 24.47 -2.67 -32.73
CA LEU A 388 23.24 -2.44 -31.98
C LEU A 388 23.34 -1.16 -31.14
N ASP A 389 24.46 -0.94 -30.46
CA ASP A 389 24.64 0.18 -29.53
C ASP A 389 24.63 1.54 -30.23
N ARG A 390 24.93 1.58 -31.54
CA ARG A 390 24.72 2.76 -32.40
C ARG A 390 23.25 3.09 -32.63
N LEU A 391 22.36 2.10 -32.52
CA LEU A 391 20.93 2.23 -32.77
C LEU A 391 20.13 2.36 -31.48
N ILE A 392 20.55 1.69 -30.40
CA ILE A 392 19.81 1.65 -29.15
C ILE A 392 20.75 1.45 -27.95
N LYS A 393 20.62 2.33 -26.97
CA LYS A 393 21.12 2.18 -25.60
C LYS A 393 19.94 2.09 -24.63
N PHE A 394 20.12 1.36 -23.53
CA PHE A 394 19.01 1.01 -22.64
C PHE A 394 18.98 1.84 -21.36
N GLU A 395 17.79 2.24 -20.94
CA GLU A 395 17.59 2.91 -19.66
C GLU A 395 16.58 2.13 -18.80
N ARG A 396 16.73 2.28 -17.48
CA ARG A 396 15.80 1.73 -16.50
C ARG A 396 14.58 2.62 -16.40
N GLY A 397 13.40 2.03 -16.16
CA GLY A 397 12.14 2.80 -16.19
C GLY A 397 11.38 2.63 -17.50
N PHE A 398 11.96 1.97 -18.50
CA PHE A 398 11.40 1.81 -19.82
C PHE A 398 11.00 0.37 -20.14
N VAL A 399 10.12 0.26 -21.14
CA VAL A 399 9.64 -1.01 -21.68
C VAL A 399 10.21 -1.24 -23.08
N LEU A 400 10.84 -2.40 -23.27
CA LEU A 400 11.28 -2.92 -24.56
C LEU A 400 10.33 -4.02 -25.03
N THR A 401 9.62 -3.79 -26.13
CA THR A 401 8.81 -4.82 -26.78
C THR A 401 9.59 -5.46 -27.92
N VAL A 402 9.72 -6.79 -27.88
CA VAL A 402 10.41 -7.60 -28.89
C VAL A 402 9.42 -8.50 -29.62
N THR A 403 9.38 -8.42 -30.95
CA THR A 403 8.56 -9.29 -31.80
C THR A 403 9.35 -9.93 -32.94
N GLY A 404 8.71 -10.80 -33.71
CA GLY A 404 9.37 -11.69 -34.68
C GLY A 404 8.60 -12.98 -34.92
N VAL A 405 8.76 -13.56 -36.11
CA VAL A 405 8.10 -14.81 -36.51
C VAL A 405 8.39 -15.92 -35.48
N PRO A 406 7.45 -16.83 -35.17
CA PRO A 406 7.73 -18.00 -34.34
C PRO A 406 8.98 -18.75 -34.81
N GLY A 407 9.90 -19.06 -33.89
CA GLY A 407 11.18 -19.70 -34.23
C GLY A 407 12.30 -18.74 -34.68
N SER A 408 12.06 -17.43 -34.81
CA SER A 408 13.08 -16.46 -35.25
C SER A 408 14.23 -16.22 -34.27
N GLY A 409 14.17 -16.76 -33.05
CA GLY A 409 15.20 -16.59 -32.03
C GLY A 409 15.03 -15.37 -31.10
N LYS A 410 13.81 -14.81 -30.98
CA LYS A 410 13.50 -13.70 -30.04
C LYS A 410 14.04 -13.94 -28.63
N SER A 411 13.67 -15.06 -28.01
CA SER A 411 14.10 -15.43 -26.66
C SER A 411 15.62 -15.52 -26.55
N GLU A 412 16.27 -16.10 -27.57
CA GLU A 412 17.74 -16.19 -27.61
C GLU A 412 18.39 -14.82 -27.68
N PHE A 413 17.83 -13.87 -28.44
CA PHE A 413 18.34 -12.51 -28.52
C PHE A 413 18.05 -11.68 -27.25
N VAL A 414 16.87 -11.86 -26.64
CA VAL A 414 16.54 -11.23 -25.35
C VAL A 414 17.49 -11.69 -24.25
N ASP A 415 17.80 -12.98 -24.20
CA ASP A 415 18.83 -13.49 -23.30
C ASP A 415 20.21 -12.84 -23.59
N GLU A 416 20.49 -12.37 -24.82
CA GLU A 416 21.82 -11.83 -25.19
C GLU A 416 21.91 -10.42 -24.62
N ILE A 417 20.88 -9.61 -24.86
CA ILE A 417 20.73 -8.28 -24.25
C ILE A 417 20.81 -8.38 -22.73
N ALA A 418 20.01 -9.26 -22.11
CA ALA A 418 19.97 -9.40 -20.66
C ALA A 418 21.32 -9.81 -20.06
N MET A 419 22.03 -10.77 -20.67
CA MET A 419 23.36 -11.18 -20.18
C MET A 419 24.43 -10.11 -20.42
N ARG A 420 24.38 -9.38 -21.54
CA ARG A 420 25.32 -8.27 -21.81
C ARG A 420 25.12 -7.14 -20.80
N LEU A 421 23.87 -6.74 -20.52
CA LEU A 421 23.55 -5.72 -19.52
C LEU A 421 23.97 -6.17 -18.11
N LEU A 422 23.78 -7.44 -17.77
CA LEU A 422 24.28 -8.01 -16.51
C LEU A 422 25.81 -7.91 -16.42
N LEU A 423 26.53 -8.40 -17.43
CA LEU A 423 27.99 -8.48 -17.40
C LEU A 423 28.65 -7.10 -17.42
N ARG A 424 28.10 -6.13 -18.16
CA ARG A 424 28.70 -4.80 -18.29
C ARG A 424 28.30 -3.88 -17.12
N HIS A 425 27.00 -3.81 -16.81
CA HIS A 425 26.44 -2.81 -15.91
C HIS A 425 25.99 -3.35 -14.55
N ASP A 426 26.18 -4.65 -14.28
CA ASP A 426 25.68 -5.34 -13.08
C ASP A 426 24.15 -5.20 -12.94
N TRP A 427 23.45 -5.31 -14.07
CA TRP A 427 22.00 -5.31 -14.10
C TRP A 427 21.46 -6.73 -13.93
N LYS A 428 21.17 -7.07 -12.67
CA LYS A 428 20.57 -8.36 -12.31
C LYS A 428 19.22 -8.57 -12.97
N VAL A 429 18.93 -9.82 -13.34
CA VAL A 429 17.83 -10.16 -14.25
C VAL A 429 16.81 -11.07 -13.56
N GLY A 430 15.54 -10.69 -13.64
CA GLY A 430 14.39 -11.54 -13.32
C GLY A 430 13.75 -12.08 -14.60
N TYR A 431 13.46 -13.38 -14.66
CA TYR A 431 12.85 -14.03 -15.82
C TYR A 431 11.50 -14.62 -15.48
N PHE A 432 10.43 -14.10 -16.06
CA PHE A 432 9.18 -14.81 -16.24
C PHE A 432 9.17 -15.45 -17.63
N SER A 433 9.69 -16.68 -17.72
CA SER A 433 9.76 -17.41 -18.99
C SER A 433 9.26 -18.86 -18.85
N PRO A 434 7.93 -19.06 -18.84
CA PRO A 434 7.35 -20.40 -18.68
C PRO A 434 7.70 -21.33 -19.84
N GLU A 435 8.03 -20.80 -21.03
CA GLU A 435 8.39 -21.60 -22.21
C GLU A 435 9.78 -22.23 -22.13
N ASN A 436 10.69 -21.65 -21.34
CA ASN A 436 12.03 -22.18 -21.13
C ASN A 436 12.10 -23.19 -19.97
N THR A 437 11.00 -23.91 -19.70
CA THR A 437 10.91 -24.97 -18.69
C THR A 437 11.27 -26.33 -19.31
N PRO A 438 12.13 -27.17 -18.67
CA PRO A 438 12.71 -27.05 -17.33
C PRO A 438 13.77 -25.94 -17.18
N LEU A 439 13.82 -25.26 -16.03
CA LEU A 439 14.75 -24.17 -15.73
C LEU A 439 16.23 -24.52 -15.97
N ALA A 440 16.61 -25.77 -15.75
CA ALA A 440 17.96 -26.25 -16.03
C ALA A 440 18.38 -26.05 -17.50
N TYR A 441 17.43 -26.12 -18.44
CA TYR A 441 17.71 -25.90 -19.85
C TYR A 441 17.92 -24.43 -20.17
N HIS A 442 17.18 -23.53 -19.51
CA HIS A 442 17.42 -22.10 -19.60
C HIS A 442 18.78 -21.72 -19.03
N TYR A 443 19.09 -22.16 -17.80
CA TYR A 443 20.40 -21.89 -17.19
C TYR A 443 21.55 -22.43 -18.03
N ARG A 444 21.38 -23.59 -18.66
CA ARG A 444 22.37 -24.12 -19.62
C ARG A 444 22.62 -23.16 -20.80
N LYS A 445 21.59 -22.47 -21.32
CA LYS A 445 21.74 -21.46 -22.39
C LYS A 445 22.50 -20.22 -21.88
N LEU A 446 22.18 -19.75 -20.68
CA LEU A 446 22.85 -18.59 -20.10
C LEU A 446 24.33 -18.89 -19.78
N ILE A 447 24.63 -20.07 -19.21
CA ILE A 447 26.00 -20.48 -18.87
C ILE A 447 26.89 -20.57 -20.12
N ARG A 448 26.42 -21.21 -21.19
CA ARG A 448 27.23 -21.29 -22.43
C ARG A 448 27.55 -19.92 -23.01
N ARG A 449 26.62 -18.97 -22.85
CA ARG A 449 26.73 -17.61 -23.39
C ARG A 449 27.73 -16.81 -22.58
N VAL A 450 27.65 -16.88 -21.26
CA VAL A 450 28.58 -16.19 -20.37
C VAL A 450 30.00 -16.74 -20.48
N VAL A 451 30.15 -18.07 -20.55
CA VAL A 451 31.48 -18.72 -20.62
C VAL A 451 32.06 -18.72 -22.05
N GLY A 452 31.23 -18.64 -23.09
CA GLY A 452 31.70 -18.65 -24.48
C GLY A 452 31.98 -20.05 -25.05
N LYS A 453 31.54 -21.10 -24.34
CA LYS A 453 31.79 -22.52 -24.65
C LYS A 453 30.54 -23.36 -24.51
N ARG A 454 30.52 -24.56 -25.12
CA ARG A 454 29.45 -25.55 -24.89
C ARG A 454 29.41 -25.96 -23.41
N PHE A 455 28.21 -26.07 -22.85
CA PHE A 455 27.99 -26.62 -21.51
C PHE A 455 28.06 -28.15 -21.54
N GLU A 456 29.28 -28.66 -21.67
CA GLU A 456 29.64 -30.08 -21.73
C GLU A 456 30.96 -30.29 -21.01
N HIS A 457 31.12 -31.43 -20.34
CA HIS A 457 32.36 -31.77 -19.65
C HIS A 457 33.56 -31.77 -20.62
N LYS A 458 33.34 -32.15 -21.87
CA LYS A 458 34.30 -32.06 -22.97
C LYS A 458 34.32 -30.65 -23.55
N GLY A 459 34.90 -29.70 -22.82
CA GLY A 459 35.08 -28.31 -23.27
C GLY A 459 34.97 -27.28 -22.16
N MET A 460 34.18 -27.55 -21.12
CA MET A 460 34.04 -26.70 -19.94
C MET A 460 34.37 -27.51 -18.68
N PRO A 461 35.57 -27.34 -18.09
CA PRO A 461 35.93 -27.98 -16.83
C PRO A 461 34.96 -27.61 -15.70
N LEU A 462 34.74 -28.54 -14.76
CA LEU A 462 33.81 -28.33 -13.65
C LEU A 462 34.09 -27.07 -12.82
N PRO A 463 35.35 -26.65 -12.55
CA PRO A 463 35.61 -25.38 -11.87
C PRO A 463 35.08 -24.16 -12.63
N GLU A 464 35.22 -24.14 -13.96
CA GLU A 464 34.75 -23.06 -14.83
C GLU A 464 33.21 -23.02 -14.86
N ALA A 465 32.57 -24.18 -15.04
CA ALA A 465 31.12 -24.31 -14.97
C ALA A 465 30.58 -23.89 -13.59
N GLY A 466 31.24 -24.32 -12.51
CA GLY A 466 30.87 -23.99 -11.14
C GLY A 466 30.99 -22.49 -10.84
N GLN A 467 32.01 -21.81 -11.38
CA GLN A 467 32.13 -20.36 -11.27
C GLN A 467 30.96 -19.64 -11.97
N ALA A 468 30.60 -20.06 -13.18
CA ALA A 468 29.47 -19.50 -13.90
C ALA A 468 28.14 -19.72 -13.18
N ILE A 469 27.91 -20.93 -12.65
CA ILE A 469 26.69 -21.25 -11.88
C ILE A 469 26.60 -20.37 -10.63
N ARG A 470 27.68 -20.21 -9.86
CA ARG A 470 27.68 -19.36 -8.65
C ARG A 470 27.42 -17.90 -8.99
N TYR A 471 28.02 -17.39 -10.06
CA TYR A 471 27.79 -16.02 -10.51
C TYR A 471 26.34 -15.79 -10.91
N LEU A 472 25.77 -16.68 -11.73
CA LEU A 472 24.37 -16.57 -12.14
C LEU A 472 23.39 -16.76 -10.97
N ALA A 473 23.71 -17.61 -9.99
CA ALA A 473 22.87 -17.81 -8.81
C ALA A 473 22.70 -16.52 -7.95
N GLN A 474 23.62 -15.56 -8.07
CA GLN A 474 23.56 -14.28 -7.36
C GLN A 474 22.88 -13.16 -8.17
N SER A 475 22.65 -13.39 -9.47
CA SER A 475 22.36 -12.33 -10.43
C SER A 475 21.17 -12.61 -11.36
N VAL A 476 20.76 -13.87 -11.50
CA VAL A 476 19.67 -14.30 -12.37
C VAL A 476 18.63 -15.07 -11.55
N PHE A 477 17.37 -14.67 -11.68
CA PHE A 477 16.27 -15.23 -10.88
C PHE A 477 15.08 -15.57 -11.79
N SER A 478 14.66 -16.83 -11.81
CA SER A 478 13.45 -17.25 -12.53
C SER A 478 12.20 -17.13 -11.65
N ILE A 479 11.16 -16.52 -12.21
CA ILE A 479 9.83 -16.34 -11.62
C ILE A 479 8.93 -17.45 -12.15
N MET A 480 8.46 -18.30 -11.25
CA MET A 480 7.49 -19.36 -11.55
C MET A 480 6.47 -19.40 -10.40
N PRO A 481 5.36 -18.65 -10.49
CA PRO A 481 4.30 -18.69 -9.49
C PRO A 481 3.73 -20.11 -9.37
N LYS A 482 3.30 -20.49 -8.15
CA LYS A 482 2.66 -21.79 -7.89
C LYS A 482 1.14 -21.75 -8.00
N GLU A 483 0.56 -20.56 -7.85
CA GLU A 483 -0.89 -20.35 -7.75
C GLU A 483 -1.50 -20.04 -9.12
N ASP A 484 -1.09 -18.94 -9.75
CA ASP A 484 -1.59 -18.48 -11.03
C ASP A 484 -0.51 -17.78 -11.87
N PHE A 485 -0.68 -17.77 -13.19
CA PHE A 485 0.13 -16.95 -14.10
C PHE A 485 -0.51 -15.58 -14.37
N SER A 486 -1.12 -14.95 -13.35
CA SER A 486 -1.66 -13.60 -13.49
C SER A 486 -0.56 -12.54 -13.53
N VAL A 487 -0.83 -11.42 -14.22
CA VAL A 487 0.10 -10.29 -14.30
C VAL A 487 0.42 -9.75 -12.91
N GLU A 488 -0.59 -9.61 -12.05
CA GLU A 488 -0.43 -9.10 -10.69
C GLU A 488 0.51 -10.00 -9.86
N SER A 489 0.33 -11.33 -9.89
CA SER A 489 1.18 -12.27 -9.16
C SER A 489 2.64 -12.22 -9.63
N VAL A 490 2.86 -12.15 -10.94
CA VAL A 490 4.22 -12.06 -11.51
C VAL A 490 4.88 -10.73 -11.12
N LEU A 491 4.17 -9.60 -11.26
CA LEU A 491 4.70 -8.28 -10.88
C LEU A 491 4.93 -8.17 -9.37
N ARG A 492 4.09 -8.78 -8.53
CA ARG A 492 4.29 -8.84 -7.09
C ARG A 492 5.58 -9.59 -6.72
N ILE A 493 5.86 -10.73 -7.35
CA ILE A 493 7.11 -11.47 -7.13
C ILE A 493 8.30 -10.68 -7.69
N ALA A 494 8.15 -10.06 -8.86
CA ALA A 494 9.19 -9.20 -9.44
C ALA A 494 9.53 -8.02 -8.51
N ALA A 495 8.54 -7.35 -7.91
CA ALA A 495 8.77 -6.28 -6.93
C ALA A 495 9.60 -6.75 -5.73
N GLN A 496 9.35 -7.98 -5.24
CA GLN A 496 10.14 -8.58 -4.17
C GLN A 496 11.58 -8.86 -4.62
N LEU A 497 11.80 -9.28 -5.87
CA LEU A 497 13.14 -9.48 -6.42
C LEU A 497 13.89 -8.16 -6.59
N VAL A 498 13.22 -7.10 -7.04
CA VAL A 498 13.80 -5.76 -7.11
C VAL A 498 14.24 -5.32 -5.70
N SER A 499 13.34 -5.37 -4.73
CA SER A 499 13.59 -4.90 -3.36
C SER A 499 14.65 -5.73 -2.61
N ARG A 500 14.63 -7.07 -2.73
CA ARG A 500 15.50 -7.95 -1.92
C ARG A 500 16.78 -8.37 -2.61
N LYS A 501 16.80 -8.40 -3.95
CA LYS A 501 17.93 -8.92 -4.74
C LYS A 501 18.54 -7.87 -5.67
N GLY A 502 17.92 -6.70 -5.81
CA GLY A 502 18.42 -5.62 -6.66
C GLY A 502 18.28 -5.92 -8.14
N VAL A 503 17.21 -6.62 -8.55
CA VAL A 503 16.91 -6.87 -9.97
C VAL A 503 16.67 -5.53 -10.68
N LYS A 504 17.31 -5.34 -11.84
CA LYS A 504 17.22 -4.14 -12.68
C LYS A 504 16.64 -4.42 -14.07
N VAL A 505 16.56 -5.69 -14.48
CA VAL A 505 15.94 -6.12 -15.74
C VAL A 505 14.88 -7.17 -15.44
N LEU A 506 13.67 -6.99 -15.96
CA LEU A 506 12.59 -7.98 -15.89
C LEU A 506 12.26 -8.46 -17.29
N VAL A 507 12.44 -9.74 -17.57
CA VAL A 507 12.10 -10.38 -18.84
C VAL A 507 10.78 -11.12 -18.71
N VAL A 508 9.86 -10.87 -19.63
CA VAL A 508 8.56 -11.51 -19.76
C VAL A 508 8.50 -12.16 -21.14
N ASP A 509 8.65 -13.49 -21.18
CA ASP A 509 8.80 -14.24 -22.43
C ASP A 509 8.02 -15.56 -22.46
N PRO A 510 6.88 -15.64 -23.18
CA PRO A 510 6.18 -14.58 -23.93
C PRO A 510 4.96 -14.00 -23.18
N PHE A 511 4.52 -12.81 -23.61
CA PHE A 511 3.34 -12.09 -23.09
C PHE A 511 2.08 -12.96 -23.05
N ASN A 512 1.84 -13.77 -24.08
CA ASN A 512 0.61 -14.55 -24.23
C ASN A 512 0.47 -15.70 -23.21
N ARG A 513 1.46 -15.90 -22.34
CA ARG A 513 1.41 -16.92 -21.28
C ARG A 513 0.76 -16.43 -19.99
N PHE A 514 0.46 -15.15 -19.88
CA PHE A 514 -0.36 -14.69 -18.78
C PHE A 514 -1.78 -15.27 -18.88
N GLU A 515 -2.34 -15.60 -17.73
CA GLU A 515 -3.77 -15.93 -17.62
C GLU A 515 -4.57 -14.64 -17.82
N HIS A 516 -5.08 -14.46 -19.03
CA HIS A 516 -5.88 -13.30 -19.39
C HIS A 516 -7.31 -13.45 -18.84
N GLN A 517 -7.54 -12.90 -17.65
CA GLN A 517 -8.89 -12.71 -17.11
C GLN A 517 -9.50 -11.46 -17.73
N ILE A 518 -10.11 -11.61 -18.91
CA ILE A 518 -10.79 -10.51 -19.61
C ILE A 518 -12.25 -10.48 -19.16
N PRO A 519 -12.73 -9.42 -18.48
CA PRO A 519 -14.14 -9.28 -18.13
C PRO A 519 -15.04 -9.22 -19.37
N ASP A 520 -16.29 -9.67 -19.27
CA ASP A 520 -17.23 -9.73 -20.40
C ASP A 520 -17.48 -8.39 -21.12
N TRP A 521 -17.20 -7.27 -20.44
CA TRP A 521 -17.37 -5.91 -20.97
C TRP A 521 -16.08 -5.29 -21.56
N GLU A 522 -14.93 -5.95 -21.45
CA GLU A 522 -13.63 -5.44 -21.92
C GLU A 522 -13.20 -6.18 -23.20
N THR A 523 -12.76 -5.44 -24.21
CA THR A 523 -12.15 -6.06 -25.41
C THR A 523 -10.71 -6.48 -25.11
N GLU A 524 -10.21 -7.51 -25.81
CA GLU A 524 -8.80 -7.93 -25.70
C GLU A 524 -7.82 -6.77 -25.90
N THR A 525 -8.12 -5.85 -26.83
CA THR A 525 -7.32 -4.65 -27.09
C THR A 525 -7.28 -3.68 -25.90
N GLN A 526 -8.42 -3.44 -25.24
CA GLN A 526 -8.50 -2.61 -24.03
C GLN A 526 -7.75 -3.26 -22.87
N TYR A 527 -7.94 -4.57 -22.69
CA TYR A 527 -7.25 -5.35 -21.68
C TYR A 527 -5.72 -5.27 -21.86
N ILE A 528 -5.21 -5.52 -23.08
CA ILE A 528 -3.78 -5.41 -23.38
C ILE A 528 -3.27 -3.99 -23.12
N SER A 529 -4.05 -2.98 -23.49
CA SER A 529 -3.71 -1.58 -23.24
C SER A 529 -3.53 -1.29 -21.74
N ARG A 530 -4.41 -1.81 -20.89
CA ARG A 530 -4.34 -1.69 -19.42
C ARG A 530 -3.14 -2.43 -18.83
N ILE A 531 -2.90 -3.67 -19.26
CA ILE A 531 -1.74 -4.45 -18.81
C ILE A 531 -0.43 -3.77 -19.22
N PHE A 532 -0.38 -3.15 -20.40
CA PHE A 532 0.79 -2.38 -20.82
C PHE A 532 1.04 -1.16 -19.92
N ASP A 533 -0.02 -0.48 -19.46
CA ASP A 533 0.10 0.61 -18.48
C ASP A 533 0.62 0.09 -17.14
N GLU A 534 0.17 -1.09 -16.69
CA GLU A 534 0.70 -1.74 -15.48
C GLU A 534 2.20 -2.05 -15.62
N PHE A 535 2.65 -2.55 -16.77
CA PHE A 535 4.07 -2.77 -17.04
C PHE A 535 4.88 -1.48 -17.08
N SER A 536 4.35 -0.45 -17.73
CA SER A 536 5.02 0.86 -17.83
C SER A 536 5.15 1.50 -16.44
N ASN A 537 4.07 1.49 -15.66
CA ASN A 537 4.06 1.98 -14.29
C ASN A 537 5.01 1.18 -13.40
N PHE A 538 5.05 -0.15 -13.56
CA PHE A 538 5.99 -1.00 -12.83
C PHE A 538 7.45 -0.67 -13.17
N ALA A 539 7.77 -0.52 -14.45
CA ALA A 539 9.11 -0.16 -14.92
C ALA A 539 9.57 1.17 -14.30
N VAL A 540 8.74 2.21 -14.39
CA VAL A 540 9.02 3.56 -13.84
C VAL A 540 9.15 3.51 -12.32
N LYS A 541 8.18 2.91 -11.62
CA LYS A 541 8.12 2.85 -10.15
C LYS A 541 9.31 2.11 -9.56
N HIS A 542 9.69 0.99 -10.15
CA HIS A 542 10.77 0.14 -9.65
C HIS A 542 12.13 0.42 -10.31
N LYS A 543 12.18 1.39 -11.25
CA LYS A 543 13.36 1.73 -12.05
C LYS A 543 14.05 0.48 -12.60
N VAL A 544 13.28 -0.32 -13.34
CA VAL A 544 13.75 -1.53 -14.05
C VAL A 544 13.54 -1.39 -15.56
N LEU A 545 14.39 -2.04 -16.36
CA LEU A 545 14.12 -2.28 -17.77
C LEU A 545 13.20 -3.50 -17.89
N LEU A 546 11.99 -3.31 -18.43
CA LEU A 546 11.05 -4.41 -18.66
C LEU A 546 11.13 -4.84 -20.14
N ILE A 547 11.51 -6.09 -20.39
CA ILE A 547 11.60 -6.67 -21.73
C ILE A 547 10.42 -7.61 -21.94
N LEU A 548 9.58 -7.29 -22.92
CA LEU A 548 8.37 -8.02 -23.24
C LEU A 548 8.48 -8.69 -24.60
N VAL A 549 8.38 -10.02 -24.65
CA VAL A 549 8.34 -10.76 -25.92
C VAL A 549 6.89 -10.99 -26.33
N ALA A 550 6.51 -10.48 -27.50
CA ALA A 550 5.16 -10.58 -28.02
C ALA A 550 5.14 -11.24 -29.41
N HIS A 551 4.17 -12.15 -29.63
CA HIS A 551 4.04 -12.86 -30.90
C HIS A 551 3.19 -12.08 -31.90
N PRO A 552 3.60 -12.05 -33.19
CA PRO A 552 2.77 -11.47 -34.23
C PRO A 552 1.52 -12.30 -34.51
N THR A 553 0.52 -11.66 -35.11
CA THR A 553 -0.59 -12.33 -35.77
C THR A 553 -0.10 -13.24 -36.90
N LYS A 554 -0.99 -14.10 -37.42
CA LYS A 554 -0.66 -14.93 -38.59
C LYS A 554 -0.48 -14.03 -39.82
N LEU A 555 0.77 -13.74 -40.17
CA LEU A 555 1.14 -13.03 -41.39
C LEU A 555 0.80 -13.85 -42.63
N ARG A 556 0.51 -13.20 -43.76
CA ARG A 556 0.32 -13.87 -45.05
C ARG A 556 1.67 -13.91 -45.80
N ARG A 557 2.01 -15.08 -46.35
CA ARG A 557 3.20 -15.19 -47.23
C ARG A 557 2.92 -14.50 -48.55
N GLU A 558 3.94 -13.86 -49.09
CA GLU A 558 3.88 -13.37 -50.46
C GLU A 558 3.82 -14.55 -51.45
N PRO A 559 3.03 -14.44 -52.54
CA PRO A 559 2.98 -15.47 -53.56
C PRO A 559 4.37 -15.76 -54.14
N GLY A 560 4.83 -17.02 -54.01
CA GLY A 560 6.13 -17.45 -54.53
C GLY A 560 7.30 -17.38 -53.54
N SER A 561 7.14 -16.71 -52.38
CA SER A 561 8.18 -16.69 -51.34
C SER A 561 8.04 -17.86 -50.37
N LYS A 562 9.16 -18.54 -50.07
CA LYS A 562 9.23 -19.55 -49.01
C LYS A 562 9.38 -18.95 -47.61
N ARG A 563 9.80 -17.68 -47.52
CA ARG A 563 10.06 -16.96 -46.27
C ARG A 563 8.81 -16.19 -45.81
N TRP A 564 8.66 -16.07 -44.50
CA TRP A 564 7.66 -15.18 -43.93
C TRP A 564 8.11 -13.72 -44.07
N PRO A 565 7.19 -12.77 -44.27
CA PRO A 565 7.55 -11.35 -44.22
C PRO A 565 8.04 -10.98 -42.82
N VAL A 566 8.97 -10.02 -42.75
CA VAL A 566 9.45 -9.47 -41.48
C VAL A 566 8.30 -8.71 -40.82
N PRO A 567 7.86 -9.07 -39.60
CA PRO A 567 6.76 -8.38 -38.93
C PRO A 567 7.16 -6.95 -38.57
N THR A 568 6.16 -6.09 -38.49
CA THR A 568 6.23 -4.80 -37.81
C THR A 568 5.69 -4.94 -36.38
N LEU A 569 5.89 -3.93 -35.55
CA LEU A 569 5.28 -3.89 -34.21
C LEU A 569 3.75 -3.75 -34.25
N TYR A 570 3.19 -3.26 -35.36
CA TYR A 570 1.74 -3.25 -35.57
C TYR A 570 1.16 -4.63 -35.88
N ASP A 571 2.02 -5.58 -36.28
CA ASP A 571 1.59 -6.95 -36.55
C ASP A 571 1.48 -7.80 -35.27
N ILE A 572 1.82 -7.25 -34.10
CA ILE A 572 1.68 -7.94 -32.81
C ILE A 572 0.20 -8.26 -32.54
N ASN A 573 -0.07 -9.50 -32.11
CA ASN A 573 -1.44 -9.94 -31.86
C ASN A 573 -2.11 -9.16 -30.71
N GLY A 574 -3.39 -8.88 -30.87
CA GLY A 574 -4.28 -8.34 -29.84
C GLY A 574 -4.40 -6.81 -29.78
N SER A 575 -3.32 -6.04 -30.02
CA SER A 575 -3.40 -4.57 -29.89
C SER A 575 -2.26 -3.79 -30.56
N ALA A 576 -2.58 -2.65 -31.16
CA ALA A 576 -1.58 -1.66 -31.58
C ALA A 576 -0.92 -0.93 -30.39
N ALA A 577 -1.40 -1.13 -29.15
CA ALA A 577 -0.84 -0.55 -27.94
C ALA A 577 0.63 -0.90 -27.75
N PHE A 578 1.07 -2.08 -28.20
CA PHE A 578 2.48 -2.47 -28.16
C PHE A 578 3.40 -1.50 -28.88
N PHE A 579 2.99 -0.95 -30.04
CA PHE A 579 3.79 0.08 -30.71
C PHE A 579 3.63 1.45 -30.05
N ASN A 580 2.38 1.83 -29.74
CA ASN A 580 2.09 3.17 -29.26
C ASN A 580 2.71 3.46 -27.89
N LYS A 581 2.67 2.48 -26.98
CA LYS A 581 3.04 2.66 -25.56
C LYS A 581 4.47 2.21 -25.22
N THR A 582 5.09 1.33 -26.01
CA THR A 582 6.47 0.89 -25.73
C THR A 582 7.46 2.03 -25.92
N ASP A 583 8.49 2.08 -25.07
CA ASP A 583 9.58 3.04 -25.20
C ASP A 583 10.57 2.59 -26.26
N TYR A 584 10.89 1.29 -26.25
CA TYR A 584 11.72 0.63 -27.26
C TYR A 584 10.94 -0.45 -28.00
N GLY A 585 11.18 -0.55 -29.30
CA GLY A 585 10.53 -1.53 -30.16
C GLY A 585 11.55 -2.24 -31.03
N MET A 586 11.56 -3.56 -30.99
CA MET A 586 12.56 -4.38 -31.68
C MET A 586 11.91 -5.56 -32.41
N VAL A 587 12.39 -5.85 -33.62
CA VAL A 587 11.96 -7.00 -34.42
C VAL A 587 13.17 -7.90 -34.68
N VAL A 588 13.02 -9.19 -34.36
CA VAL A 588 14.05 -10.21 -34.62
C VAL A 588 13.56 -11.15 -35.71
N ASP A 589 14.30 -11.21 -36.80
CA ASP A 589 14.04 -12.11 -37.93
C ASP A 589 15.29 -12.91 -38.30
N ARG A 590 15.12 -14.20 -38.61
CA ARG A 590 16.23 -15.11 -38.88
C ARG A 590 16.13 -15.63 -40.31
N ASN A 591 17.21 -15.48 -41.06
CA ASN A 591 17.38 -16.05 -42.38
C ASN A 591 18.35 -17.24 -42.32
N ASP A 592 17.79 -18.45 -42.31
CA ASP A 592 18.59 -19.69 -42.29
C ASP A 592 19.37 -19.93 -43.59
N GLU A 593 18.89 -19.45 -44.74
CA GLU A 593 19.58 -19.61 -46.02
C GLU A 593 20.88 -18.81 -46.07
N LEU A 594 20.89 -17.62 -45.47
CA LEU A 594 22.07 -16.75 -45.38
C LEU A 594 22.89 -16.96 -44.09
N GLY A 595 22.36 -17.72 -43.13
CA GLY A 595 22.95 -17.88 -41.80
C GLY A 595 23.02 -16.56 -41.01
N GLN A 596 22.05 -15.67 -41.21
CA GLN A 596 22.04 -14.31 -40.68
C GLN A 596 20.78 -14.03 -39.85
N VAL A 597 20.92 -13.24 -38.81
CA VAL A 597 19.82 -12.72 -37.98
C VAL A 597 19.77 -11.21 -38.14
N LEU A 598 18.60 -10.71 -38.56
CA LEU A 598 18.25 -9.30 -38.58
C LEU A 598 17.62 -8.92 -37.23
N VAL A 599 18.15 -7.86 -36.63
CA VAL A 599 17.57 -7.17 -35.49
C VAL A 599 17.25 -5.75 -35.92
N ARG A 600 15.98 -5.47 -36.15
CA ARG A 600 15.49 -4.15 -36.51
C ARG A 600 15.04 -3.42 -35.26
N VAL A 601 15.70 -2.31 -34.95
CA VAL A 601 15.23 -1.33 -33.98
C VAL A 601 14.15 -0.51 -34.69
N ALA A 602 12.89 -0.76 -34.35
CA ALA A 602 11.74 -0.13 -34.98
C ALA A 602 11.29 1.14 -34.25
N LYS A 603 11.62 1.28 -32.95
CA LYS A 603 11.28 2.46 -32.15
C LYS A 603 12.29 2.67 -31.03
N VAL A 604 12.69 3.93 -30.84
CA VAL A 604 13.36 4.45 -29.65
C VAL A 604 12.67 5.75 -29.30
N ARG A 605 12.09 5.85 -28.09
CA ARG A 605 11.28 7.01 -27.69
C ARG A 605 12.10 8.29 -27.50
N PHE A 606 13.29 8.15 -26.93
CA PHE A 606 14.18 9.27 -26.62
C PHE A 606 15.39 9.26 -27.56
N ASP A 607 15.59 10.37 -28.25
CA ASP A 607 16.62 10.57 -29.28
C ASP A 607 18.05 10.37 -28.79
N HIS A 608 18.37 10.82 -27.57
CA HIS A 608 19.71 10.62 -26.98
C HIS A 608 20.07 9.15 -26.73
N LEU A 609 19.09 8.24 -26.76
CA LEU A 609 19.30 6.79 -26.58
C LEU A 609 19.42 6.04 -27.92
N GLY A 610 19.25 6.72 -29.05
CA GLY A 610 19.40 6.15 -30.38
C GLY A 610 18.18 6.36 -31.29
N GLY A 611 18.06 5.54 -32.32
CA GLY A 611 17.03 5.68 -33.34
C GLY A 611 16.78 4.41 -34.16
N PRO A 612 15.76 4.42 -35.03
CA PRO A 612 15.42 3.25 -35.84
C PRO A 612 16.53 2.85 -36.82
N GLY A 613 16.71 1.56 -37.03
CA GLY A 613 17.70 1.02 -37.96
C GLY A 613 17.82 -0.50 -37.88
N ASP A 614 18.66 -1.05 -38.75
CA ASP A 614 18.85 -2.50 -38.88
C ASP A 614 20.27 -2.90 -38.43
N ALA A 615 20.35 -3.89 -37.55
CA ALA A 615 21.59 -4.51 -37.11
C ALA A 615 21.61 -5.99 -37.52
N PHE A 616 22.70 -6.41 -38.12
CA PHE A 616 22.86 -7.77 -38.63
C PHE A 616 23.83 -8.58 -37.77
N PHE A 617 23.48 -9.83 -37.53
CA PHE A 617 24.24 -10.75 -36.67
C PHE A 617 24.39 -12.12 -37.29
N ALA A 618 25.49 -12.79 -36.96
CA ALA A 618 25.62 -14.23 -37.11
C ALA A 618 25.45 -14.91 -35.75
N PHE A 619 24.77 -16.05 -35.73
CA PHE A 619 24.48 -16.79 -34.50
C PHE A 619 25.39 -18.02 -34.36
N SER A 620 26.10 -18.12 -33.24
CA SER A 620 26.94 -19.28 -32.93
C SER A 620 26.14 -20.36 -32.21
N THR A 621 25.94 -21.52 -32.84
CA THR A 621 25.33 -22.68 -32.15
C THR A 621 26.24 -23.28 -31.07
N TYR A 622 27.54 -22.98 -31.11
CA TYR A 622 28.53 -23.48 -30.16
C TYR A 622 28.35 -22.86 -28.77
N ASN A 623 28.29 -21.53 -28.68
CA ASN A 623 28.18 -20.81 -27.41
C ASN A 623 26.88 -20.00 -27.26
N GLY A 624 26.04 -19.97 -28.29
CA GLY A 624 24.77 -19.23 -28.27
C GLY A 624 24.93 -17.72 -28.34
N ARG A 625 26.09 -17.18 -28.77
CA ARG A 625 26.32 -15.74 -28.90
C ARG A 625 25.94 -15.21 -30.28
N TYR A 626 25.67 -13.91 -30.32
CA TYR A 626 25.51 -13.14 -31.55
C TYR A 626 26.79 -12.35 -31.82
N THR A 627 27.29 -12.41 -33.06
CA THR A 627 28.45 -11.64 -33.51
C THR A 627 28.00 -10.65 -34.59
N PRO A 628 28.32 -9.35 -34.45
CA PRO A 628 28.04 -8.35 -35.48
C PRO A 628 28.60 -8.77 -36.85
N THR A 629 27.82 -8.56 -37.90
CA THR A 629 28.24 -8.82 -39.28
C THR A 629 27.59 -7.79 -40.22
N GLU A 630 28.09 -7.68 -41.44
CA GLU A 630 27.49 -6.87 -42.49
C GLU A 630 26.27 -7.59 -43.09
N GLU A 631 25.40 -6.84 -43.77
CA GLU A 631 24.24 -7.43 -44.46
C GLU A 631 24.71 -8.50 -45.46
N ARG A 632 24.11 -9.70 -45.38
CA ARG A 632 24.38 -10.76 -46.35
C ARG A 632 23.33 -10.66 -47.44
N THR A 633 23.76 -10.70 -48.68
CA THR A 633 22.87 -10.84 -49.84
C THR A 633 23.29 -12.05 -50.65
N LEU A 634 22.48 -12.47 -51.62
CA LEU A 634 22.83 -13.59 -52.51
C LEU A 634 24.13 -13.31 -53.31
N ASP A 635 24.40 -12.04 -53.61
CA ASP A 635 25.56 -11.61 -54.40
C ASP A 635 26.75 -11.15 -53.54
N HIS A 636 26.52 -10.88 -52.25
CA HIS A 636 27.55 -10.45 -51.31
C HIS A 636 27.50 -11.25 -50.02
N ASN A 637 28.50 -12.11 -49.82
CA ASN A 637 28.69 -12.85 -48.59
C ASN A 637 29.93 -12.32 -47.85
N PRO A 638 29.76 -11.53 -46.78
CA PRO A 638 30.87 -11.05 -45.97
C PRO A 638 31.63 -12.23 -45.34
N PRO A 639 32.92 -12.04 -45.01
CA PRO A 639 33.76 -13.08 -44.42
C PRO A 639 33.14 -13.68 -43.16
N GLU A 640 33.50 -14.92 -42.84
CA GLU A 640 33.00 -15.57 -41.64
C GLU A 640 33.30 -14.72 -40.40
N PRO A 641 32.30 -14.50 -39.54
CA PRO A 641 32.46 -13.66 -38.37
C PRO A 641 33.46 -14.30 -37.43
N LYS A 642 34.34 -13.47 -36.86
CA LYS A 642 35.30 -13.91 -35.85
C LYS A 642 34.54 -14.30 -34.58
N TRP A 643 34.36 -15.61 -34.38
CA TRP A 643 33.62 -16.13 -33.24
C TRP A 643 34.33 -15.82 -31.92
N GLU A 644 33.57 -15.25 -30.99
CA GLU A 644 34.07 -14.88 -29.67
C GLU A 644 33.87 -16.03 -28.68
N HIS A 645 34.96 -16.66 -28.26
CA HIS A 645 34.97 -17.81 -27.33
C HIS A 645 35.54 -17.48 -25.95
N THR A 646 35.73 -16.20 -25.64
CA THR A 646 36.27 -15.71 -24.37
C THR A 646 35.27 -15.92 -23.23
N ASN A 647 35.77 -16.31 -22.06
CA ASN A 647 34.95 -16.38 -20.86
C ASN A 647 34.81 -14.99 -20.24
N PHE A 648 33.61 -14.42 -20.31
CA PHE A 648 33.35 -13.06 -19.84
C PHE A 648 33.51 -12.91 -18.32
N LEU A 649 33.41 -14.01 -17.56
CA LEU A 649 33.60 -13.97 -16.12
C LEU A 649 35.06 -13.85 -15.72
N THR A 650 36.00 -14.32 -16.56
CA THR A 650 37.42 -14.22 -16.26
C THR A 650 37.88 -12.77 -16.20
N GLU A 651 37.29 -11.89 -17.01
CA GLU A 651 37.57 -10.46 -16.98
C GLU A 651 36.75 -9.75 -15.90
N LYS A 652 35.46 -10.08 -15.77
CA LYS A 652 34.56 -9.45 -14.79
C LYS A 652 34.95 -9.71 -13.34
N LEU A 653 35.54 -10.86 -13.05
CA LEU A 653 35.93 -11.27 -11.69
C LEU A 653 37.41 -11.02 -11.39
N LYS A 654 38.15 -10.30 -12.26
CA LYS A 654 39.48 -9.82 -11.88
C LYS A 654 39.32 -8.85 -10.70
N PRO A 655 40.11 -8.98 -9.62
CA PRO A 655 40.12 -7.97 -8.58
C PRO A 655 40.53 -6.64 -9.21
N GLU A 656 39.68 -5.62 -9.10
CA GLU A 656 40.08 -4.25 -9.37
C GLU A 656 41.29 -3.96 -8.47
N GLN A 657 42.47 -3.75 -9.07
CA GLN A 657 43.57 -3.14 -8.36
C GLN A 657 43.10 -1.74 -8.01
N GLN A 658 42.56 -1.57 -6.80
CA GLN A 658 42.28 -0.27 -6.23
C GLN A 658 43.58 0.53 -6.30
N GLY A 659 43.58 1.54 -7.16
CA GLY A 659 44.56 2.61 -7.13
C GLY A 659 44.42 3.35 -5.80
N LEU A 660 45.03 2.79 -4.76
CA LEU A 660 45.48 3.58 -3.62
C LEU A 660 46.60 4.46 -4.16
N GLY A 661 46.21 5.62 -4.70
CA GLY A 661 47.10 6.74 -4.86
C GLY A 661 47.56 7.14 -3.46
N PHE A 662 48.67 6.56 -3.03
CA PHE A 662 49.49 7.19 -2.01
C PHE A 662 49.97 8.51 -2.60
N ASN A 663 49.39 9.61 -2.12
CA ASN A 663 50.09 10.89 -2.13
C ASN A 663 51.31 10.72 -1.21
N GLU A 664 52.40 10.20 -1.76
CA GLU A 664 53.74 10.47 -1.24
C GLU A 664 54.16 11.81 -1.81
N GLY A 665 54.43 12.75 -0.90
CA GLY A 665 54.67 14.15 -1.23
C GLY A 665 55.98 14.40 -1.95
N GLU A 666 55.99 15.52 -2.67
CA GLU A 666 57.00 16.59 -2.62
C GLU A 666 56.33 17.90 -3.03
#